data_AF-A0A821QVL7-F1
#
_entry.id   AF-A0A821QVL7-F1
#
_cell.length_a   1.000
_cell.length_b   1.000
_cell.length_c   1.000
_cell.angle_alpha   90.00
_cell.angle_beta   90.00
_cell.angle_gamma   90.00
#
_symmetry.space_group_name_H-M   'P 1'
#
loop_
_entity.id
_entity.type
_entity.pdbx_description
1 polymer ?
#
loop_
_entity_poly.entity_id
_entity_poly.type
_entity_poly.pdbx_seq_one_letter_code
_entity_poly.pdbx_strand_id
1 'polypeptide(L)'
;MSAEQPQGSSPRRRAPNKHEQSAEGSPKGHLKVHVSGFPPYTRVEDLKYVFATYGHVKVKLFKKYAILTLPDEDSVLDAIAHSKKISVYGSFLTIKLDKGEPTPTKKLDRFVRSKEKSVIIEPGKIGLKGDFEHQLEQVLDAVRLTRDEVVNISALYVDLENALRTVWPDCCAVPFGSITTGLGIKSSDADCFVRLPARLRGNDAAHVMRTKRLLQLYPDVFAEVFAIPNAHTPIVKFFHVPTETTCDVSFKTPLGSQNSRLVAFLLHSDARLLPLAVVIKYWAKVHELSGTGKVTNYALTMLLVFFLQLLGILPSVESLQRGREDLVDGWNTAFATDPPAPFPGFASIEDLLGGFFKFYAAFDFNKFVVCPFLGREIEKAAFANLASLPDAFDRYKRNVESGAAHPIKFSTPVCIQDPFQLCHNVGSSIGGKLSDELPQYIKFAATTFRESRAEFLETILLKKPKIAVPDKNKIRAVVHSKDLDRVVGDEWKAIIKNVIRILFEDICRSTLVVLETEERPGATRQIERYAVTLTKAVWDRKRLTKLYKHAGGTFLEKQMNISQEIMDTCEKTPHLKIRLVVSFPQHSRATSVYIEFVDGDKADFQQFGKMFRLMIKGWFFELMKPFLPPAPENKRPRTQREVVGNNIDRSDSIESDDLSDRFQDNCSVSDASK
;
A
#
# COMPACT_ATOMS: atom_id res chain seq x y z
N MET A 1 -0.44 -75.96 7.59
CA MET A 1 -1.36 -76.98 8.14
C MET A 1 -1.18 -76.91 9.65
N SER A 2 -2.13 -76.57 10.51
CA SER A 2 -3.56 -76.25 10.41
C SER A 2 -3.87 -75.41 11.67
N ALA A 3 -4.44 -74.22 11.53
CA ALA A 3 -5.86 -73.90 11.75
C ALA A 3 -6.25 -73.83 13.25
N GLU A 4 -6.51 -72.62 13.75
CA GLU A 4 -7.43 -72.38 14.88
C GLU A 4 -7.84 -70.90 14.99
N GLN A 5 -9.14 -70.64 14.92
CA GLN A 5 -9.91 -69.44 15.30
C GLN A 5 -11.41 -69.86 15.36
N PRO A 6 -12.37 -69.13 16.00
CA PRO A 6 -12.36 -67.69 16.35
C PRO A 6 -13.01 -67.24 17.70
N GLN A 7 -12.69 -65.97 18.06
CA GLN A 7 -13.49 -64.85 18.63
C GLN A 7 -14.15 -64.84 20.05
N GLY A 8 -13.98 -63.69 20.76
CA GLY A 8 -14.96 -63.18 21.76
C GLY A 8 -14.46 -62.24 22.87
N SER A 9 -14.39 -60.92 22.58
CA SER A 9 -14.41 -59.66 23.40
C SER A 9 -14.37 -59.60 24.96
N SER A 10 -13.69 -58.56 25.46
CA SER A 10 -13.67 -58.02 26.86
C SER A 10 -13.87 -56.48 26.83
N PRO A 11 -14.42 -55.78 27.86
CA PRO A 11 -13.58 -55.36 29.00
C PRO A 11 -14.30 -55.14 30.38
N ARG A 12 -13.47 -55.04 31.43
CA ARG A 12 -13.81 -54.91 32.88
C ARG A 12 -14.35 -53.53 33.31
N ARG A 13 -15.38 -53.54 34.18
CA ARG A 13 -15.88 -52.42 35.01
C ARG A 13 -15.48 -52.61 36.50
N ARG A 14 -15.22 -51.51 37.22
CA ARG A 14 -15.20 -51.42 38.69
C ARG A 14 -16.21 -50.35 39.15
N ALA A 15 -16.94 -50.65 40.21
CA ALA A 15 -17.89 -49.80 40.96
C ALA A 15 -17.98 -50.37 42.40
N PRO A 16 -18.69 -49.78 43.38
CA PRO A 16 -18.93 -48.36 43.73
C PRO A 16 -18.71 -48.10 45.27
N ASN A 17 -18.86 -46.85 45.75
CA ASN A 17 -19.70 -46.58 46.94
C ASN A 17 -20.07 -45.09 47.14
N LYS A 18 -21.32 -44.88 47.61
CA LYS A 18 -21.99 -43.65 48.09
C LYS A 18 -21.64 -43.42 49.59
N HIS A 19 -21.85 -42.29 50.30
CA HIS A 19 -22.98 -41.35 50.43
C HIS A 19 -22.54 -40.10 51.23
N GLU A 20 -23.13 -38.92 50.89
CA GLU A 20 -23.71 -37.82 51.73
C GLU A 20 -23.04 -37.35 53.05
N GLN A 21 -23.10 -36.11 53.55
CA GLN A 21 -23.79 -34.83 53.30
C GLN A 21 -23.14 -33.80 54.28
N SER A 22 -23.02 -32.52 53.93
CA SER A 22 -23.39 -31.33 54.76
C SER A 22 -22.70 -30.05 54.27
N ALA A 23 -23.52 -29.03 54.02
CA ALA A 23 -23.18 -27.68 53.60
C ALA A 23 -22.61 -26.83 54.74
N GLU A 24 -21.74 -25.87 54.40
CA GLU A 24 -21.78 -24.49 54.93
C GLU A 24 -20.82 -23.61 54.12
N GLY A 25 -21.37 -22.54 53.53
CA GLY A 25 -20.61 -21.56 52.76
C GLY A 25 -19.80 -20.63 53.66
N SER A 26 -18.57 -20.33 53.24
CA SER A 26 -17.80 -19.19 53.74
C SER A 26 -17.41 -18.30 52.55
N PRO A 27 -17.67 -16.98 52.58
CA PRO A 27 -17.19 -16.08 51.55
C PRO A 27 -15.70 -15.87 51.81
N LYS A 28 -14.82 -16.39 50.94
CA LYS A 28 -13.40 -16.00 50.95
C LYS A 28 -13.27 -14.63 50.30
N GLY A 29 -13.73 -13.63 51.05
CA GLY A 29 -13.79 -12.22 50.69
C GLY A 29 -12.44 -11.52 50.71
N HIS A 30 -12.36 -10.48 49.89
CA HIS A 30 -11.17 -9.74 49.53
C HIS A 30 -10.72 -8.76 50.62
N LEU A 31 -9.93 -9.24 51.59
CA LEU A 31 -9.41 -8.42 52.71
C LEU A 31 -8.18 -7.56 52.37
N LYS A 32 -8.00 -7.16 51.10
CA LYS A 32 -6.80 -6.46 50.63
C LYS A 32 -7.11 -5.14 49.96
N VAL A 33 -6.27 -4.14 50.21
CA VAL A 33 -6.34 -2.82 49.56
C VAL A 33 -5.00 -2.45 48.93
N HIS A 34 -5.06 -1.89 47.73
CA HIS A 34 -3.95 -1.27 47.02
C HIS A 34 -3.85 0.21 47.42
N VAL A 35 -2.70 0.59 47.97
CA VAL A 35 -2.40 1.93 48.49
C VAL A 35 -1.27 2.55 47.67
N SER A 36 -1.45 3.76 47.15
CA SER A 36 -0.43 4.50 46.40
C SER A 36 -0.43 5.99 46.76
N GLY A 37 0.51 6.77 46.21
CA GLY A 37 0.58 8.23 46.46
C GLY A 37 1.45 8.65 47.65
N PHE A 38 2.14 7.71 48.30
CA PHE A 38 3.16 8.00 49.31
C PHE A 38 4.54 8.30 48.66
N PRO A 39 5.44 9.04 49.32
CA PRO A 39 6.76 9.35 48.79
C PRO A 39 7.64 8.11 48.57
N PRO A 40 8.60 8.13 47.62
CA PRO A 40 9.41 6.96 47.25
C PRO A 40 10.27 6.39 48.39
N TYR A 41 10.52 7.16 49.44
CA TYR A 41 11.31 6.78 50.61
C TYR A 41 10.46 6.23 51.78
N THR A 42 9.15 6.08 51.58
CA THR A 42 8.23 5.51 52.59
C THR A 42 8.59 4.07 52.89
N ARG A 43 8.66 3.71 54.17
CA ARG A 43 8.99 2.38 54.66
C ARG A 43 7.74 1.60 55.06
N VAL A 44 7.91 0.29 55.27
CA VAL A 44 6.82 -0.61 55.67
C VAL A 44 6.22 -0.19 57.00
N GLU A 45 7.07 0.25 57.92
CA GLU A 45 6.73 0.69 59.28
C GLU A 45 5.85 1.94 59.26
N ASP A 46 6.11 2.85 58.32
CA ASP A 46 5.34 4.09 58.17
C ASP A 46 3.88 3.80 57.79
N LEU A 47 3.67 2.86 56.87
CA LEU A 47 2.33 2.41 56.47
C LEU A 47 1.65 1.59 57.56
N LYS A 48 2.38 0.79 58.33
CA LYS A 48 1.81 0.10 59.50
C LYS A 48 1.34 1.08 60.57
N TYR A 49 2.12 2.13 60.83
CA TYR A 49 1.77 3.16 61.79
C TYR A 49 0.51 3.91 61.37
N VAL A 50 0.45 4.34 60.11
CA VAL A 50 -0.67 5.13 59.56
C VAL A 50 -1.98 4.34 59.52
N PHE A 51 -1.91 3.03 59.33
CA PHE A 51 -3.08 2.15 59.31
C PHE A 51 -3.27 1.38 60.62
N ALA A 52 -2.56 1.72 61.71
CA ALA A 52 -2.65 1.02 62.99
C ALA A 52 -4.06 1.09 63.62
N THR A 53 -4.84 2.12 63.28
CA THR A 53 -6.24 2.27 63.72
C THR A 53 -7.15 1.14 63.25
N TYR A 54 -6.80 0.49 62.15
CA TYR A 54 -7.51 -0.67 61.60
C TYR A 54 -6.98 -2.00 62.17
N GLY A 55 -6.23 -1.99 63.27
CA GLY A 55 -5.69 -3.19 63.90
C GLY A 55 -4.43 -3.74 63.23
N HIS A 56 -4.22 -5.06 63.30
CA HIS A 56 -2.96 -5.67 62.83
C HIS A 56 -2.89 -5.73 61.29
N VAL A 57 -2.27 -4.72 60.68
CA VAL A 57 -2.13 -4.61 59.21
C VAL A 57 -0.85 -5.29 58.70
N LYS A 58 -1.00 -6.16 57.69
CA LYS A 58 0.14 -6.70 56.94
C LYS A 58 0.38 -5.84 55.70
N VAL A 59 1.60 -5.33 55.55
CA VAL A 59 1.98 -4.42 54.45
C VAL A 59 2.99 -5.12 53.54
N LYS A 60 2.70 -5.16 52.23
CA LYS A 60 3.65 -5.52 51.17
C LYS A 60 3.96 -4.29 50.34
N LEU A 61 5.14 -3.72 50.54
CA LEU A 61 5.57 -2.46 49.94
C LEU A 61 6.27 -2.69 48.58
N PHE A 62 5.92 -1.88 47.58
CA PHE A 62 6.57 -1.81 46.27
C PHE A 62 7.00 -0.36 45.98
N LYS A 63 7.79 -0.16 44.92
CA LYS A 63 8.44 1.14 44.60
C LYS A 63 7.47 2.33 44.42
N LYS A 64 6.20 2.08 44.07
CA LYS A 64 5.19 3.14 43.79
C LYS A 64 3.83 2.90 44.46
N TYR A 65 3.66 1.76 45.13
CA TYR A 65 2.40 1.36 45.76
C TYR A 65 2.66 0.28 46.82
N ALA A 66 1.68 -0.01 47.66
CA ALA A 66 1.71 -1.06 48.65
C ALA A 66 0.40 -1.82 48.62
N ILE A 67 0.43 -3.10 48.99
CA ILE A 67 -0.78 -3.90 49.23
C ILE A 67 -0.89 -4.12 50.73
N LEU A 68 -2.01 -3.69 51.31
CA LEU A 68 -2.32 -3.85 52.72
C LEU A 68 -3.36 -4.94 52.88
N THR A 69 -3.15 -5.86 53.82
CA THR A 69 -4.17 -6.81 54.27
C THR A 69 -4.72 -6.32 55.60
N LEU A 70 -6.03 -6.06 55.62
CA LEU A 70 -6.79 -5.54 56.77
C LEU A 70 -7.53 -6.69 57.47
N PRO A 71 -7.92 -6.55 58.76
CA PRO A 71 -8.47 -7.66 59.53
C PRO A 71 -9.88 -8.09 59.10
N ASP A 72 -10.71 -7.16 58.64
CA ASP A 72 -12.13 -7.38 58.30
C ASP A 72 -12.59 -6.49 57.13
N GLU A 73 -13.77 -6.81 56.59
CA GLU A 73 -14.34 -6.10 55.42
C GLU A 73 -14.76 -4.65 55.75
N ASP A 74 -15.21 -4.38 56.98
CA ASP A 74 -15.56 -3.03 57.43
C ASP A 74 -14.34 -2.11 57.42
N SER A 75 -13.19 -2.61 57.87
CA SER A 75 -11.90 -1.92 57.81
C SER A 75 -11.46 -1.64 56.37
N VAL A 76 -11.73 -2.55 55.43
CA VAL A 76 -11.45 -2.35 53.98
C VAL A 76 -12.31 -1.23 53.41
N LEU A 77 -13.61 -1.24 53.70
CA LEU A 77 -14.54 -0.22 53.22
C LEU A 77 -14.23 1.14 53.82
N ASP A 78 -13.94 1.21 55.12
CA ASP A 78 -13.59 2.44 55.80
C ASP A 78 -12.25 3.02 55.31
N ALA A 79 -11.24 2.17 55.08
CA ALA A 79 -9.98 2.59 54.50
C ALA A 79 -10.15 3.15 53.08
N ILE A 80 -11.03 2.57 52.26
CA ILE A 80 -11.36 3.10 50.92
C ILE A 80 -12.10 4.44 51.03
N ALA A 81 -13.04 4.58 51.97
CA ALA A 81 -13.77 5.83 52.21
C ALA A 81 -12.85 6.99 52.69
N HIS A 82 -11.72 6.64 53.31
CA HIS A 82 -10.67 7.56 53.74
C HIS A 82 -9.54 7.75 52.71
N SER A 83 -9.73 7.25 51.48
CA SER A 83 -8.86 7.56 50.35
C SER A 83 -8.76 9.08 50.14
N LYS A 84 -7.53 9.56 49.95
CA LYS A 84 -7.13 10.98 49.88
C LYS A 84 -7.32 11.80 51.16
N LYS A 85 -7.66 11.16 52.29
CA LYS A 85 -7.75 11.83 53.61
C LYS A 85 -6.62 11.40 54.54
N ILE A 86 -6.15 10.16 54.40
CA ILE A 86 -4.99 9.63 55.12
C ILE A 86 -3.71 10.09 54.40
N SER A 87 -2.69 10.55 55.16
CA SER A 87 -1.41 10.98 54.60
C SER A 87 -0.21 10.35 55.30
N VAL A 88 0.89 10.23 54.56
CA VAL A 88 2.21 9.84 55.09
C VAL A 88 3.23 10.86 54.60
N TYR A 89 4.00 11.44 55.52
CA TYR A 89 4.93 12.54 55.23
C TYR A 89 4.26 13.69 54.45
N GLY A 90 3.00 14.02 54.77
CA GLY A 90 2.24 15.08 54.12
C GLY A 90 1.69 14.76 52.72
N SER A 91 1.93 13.56 52.18
CA SER A 91 1.35 13.13 50.90
C SER A 91 0.10 12.29 51.13
N PHE A 92 -1.02 12.69 50.53
CA PHE A 92 -2.30 11.97 50.65
C PHE A 92 -2.30 10.66 49.86
N LEU A 93 -2.75 9.60 50.52
CA LEU A 93 -2.76 8.25 49.97
C LEU A 93 -4.00 8.01 49.10
N THR A 94 -3.84 7.29 48.00
CA THR A 94 -4.94 6.73 47.22
C THR A 94 -5.12 5.26 47.58
N ILE A 95 -6.28 4.92 48.12
CA ILE A 95 -6.63 3.56 48.58
C ILE A 95 -7.73 3.01 47.67
N LYS A 96 -7.55 1.79 47.15
CA LYS A 96 -8.50 1.07 46.29
C LYS A 96 -8.55 -0.40 46.67
N LEU A 97 -9.66 -1.09 46.42
CA LEU A 97 -9.74 -2.54 46.63
C LEU A 97 -8.70 -3.28 45.77
N ASP A 98 -7.94 -4.18 46.38
CA ASP A 98 -6.97 -5.03 45.67
C ASP A 98 -7.72 -6.19 45.01
N LYS A 99 -7.81 -6.15 43.67
CA LYS A 99 -8.47 -7.19 42.87
C LYS A 99 -7.61 -8.45 42.69
N GLY A 100 -6.45 -8.52 43.35
CA GLY A 100 -5.47 -9.60 43.24
C GLY A 100 -4.64 -9.49 41.96
N GLU A 101 -3.32 -9.65 42.10
CA GLU A 101 -2.48 -9.97 40.94
C GLU A 101 -2.76 -11.42 40.50
N PRO A 102 -2.80 -11.69 39.18
CA PRO A 102 -2.86 -13.06 38.69
C PRO A 102 -1.63 -13.82 39.21
N THR A 103 -1.84 -15.02 39.74
CA THR A 103 -0.78 -15.96 40.15
C THR A 103 0.33 -16.02 39.10
N PRO A 104 1.62 -16.03 39.49
CA PRO A 104 2.70 -16.20 38.54
C PRO A 104 2.56 -17.58 37.91
N THR A 105 2.09 -17.62 36.68
CA THR A 105 2.18 -18.80 35.85
C THR A 105 3.65 -19.17 35.77
N LYS A 106 3.98 -20.42 36.09
CA LYS A 106 5.18 -21.11 35.56
C LYS A 106 5.38 -20.58 34.16
N LYS A 107 6.50 -19.91 33.82
CA LYS A 107 6.82 -19.32 32.50
C LYS A 107 5.78 -19.79 31.48
N LEU A 108 4.65 -19.09 31.39
CA LEU A 108 3.57 -19.57 30.53
C LEU A 108 4.18 -19.48 29.16
N ASP A 109 4.20 -20.59 28.42
CA ASP A 109 4.78 -20.64 27.08
C ASP A 109 4.24 -19.43 26.32
N ARG A 110 5.10 -18.41 26.19
CA ARG A 110 4.77 -17.16 25.50
C ARG A 110 4.25 -17.62 24.17
N PHE A 111 3.00 -17.33 23.81
CA PHE A 111 2.39 -17.83 22.57
C PHE A 111 3.43 -17.80 21.44
N VAL A 112 3.98 -18.98 21.13
CA VAL A 112 4.93 -19.15 20.04
C VAL A 112 4.09 -19.71 18.93
N ARG A 113 3.69 -18.82 18.02
CA ARG A 113 3.06 -19.24 16.78
C ARG A 113 3.93 -20.31 16.14
N SER A 114 3.36 -21.47 15.80
CA SER A 114 4.06 -22.41 14.92
C SER A 114 4.44 -21.62 13.65
N LYS A 115 5.64 -21.82 13.10
CA LYS A 115 6.10 -21.07 11.92
C LYS A 115 5.25 -21.31 10.66
N GLU A 116 4.17 -22.07 10.76
CA GLU A 116 3.14 -22.21 9.75
C GLU A 116 2.36 -20.89 9.65
N LYS A 117 2.95 -19.94 8.92
CA LYS A 117 2.20 -18.81 8.35
C LYS A 117 0.95 -19.37 7.70
N SER A 118 -0.20 -18.71 7.87
CA SER A 118 -1.46 -19.05 7.18
C SER A 118 -1.19 -19.32 5.69
N VAL A 119 -1.10 -20.61 5.31
CA VAL A 119 -0.66 -21.02 3.97
C VAL A 119 -1.87 -20.91 3.05
N ILE A 120 -1.69 -20.26 1.92
CA ILE A 120 -2.67 -20.30 0.83
C ILE A 120 -2.82 -21.78 0.46
N ILE A 121 -4.04 -22.31 0.47
CA ILE A 121 -4.27 -23.69 0.02
C ILE A 121 -3.72 -23.81 -1.39
N GLU A 122 -2.84 -24.77 -1.62
CA GLU A 122 -2.24 -24.98 -2.95
C GLU A 122 -3.32 -25.53 -3.89
N PRO A 123 -3.45 -25.02 -5.13
CA PRO A 123 -4.53 -25.45 -6.02
C PRO A 123 -4.53 -26.96 -6.30
N GLY A 124 -3.35 -27.60 -6.31
CA GLY A 124 -3.24 -29.05 -6.49
C GLY A 124 -3.92 -29.89 -5.40
N LYS A 125 -4.31 -29.29 -4.28
CA LYS A 125 -5.03 -29.94 -3.18
C LYS A 125 -6.55 -29.80 -3.27
N ILE A 126 -7.07 -28.99 -4.20
CA ILE A 126 -8.50 -28.64 -4.30
C ILE A 126 -9.32 -29.65 -5.14
N GLY A 127 -8.67 -30.67 -5.71
CA GLY A 127 -9.35 -31.67 -6.54
C GLY A 127 -9.59 -31.20 -7.98
N LEU A 128 -10.07 -29.95 -8.18
CA LEU A 128 -10.27 -29.27 -9.48
C LEU A 128 -10.84 -30.20 -10.58
N LYS A 129 -11.82 -31.03 -10.23
CA LYS A 129 -12.47 -32.00 -11.13
C LYS A 129 -13.90 -31.58 -11.45
N GLY A 130 -14.37 -31.94 -12.63
CA GLY A 130 -15.72 -31.65 -13.11
C GLY A 130 -15.75 -30.48 -14.09
N ASP A 131 -16.93 -29.95 -14.35
CA ASP A 131 -17.10 -28.72 -15.13
C ASP A 131 -16.64 -27.48 -14.36
N PHE A 132 -16.67 -26.32 -15.02
CA PHE A 132 -16.20 -25.06 -14.44
C PHE A 132 -16.90 -24.71 -13.12
N GLU A 133 -18.23 -24.93 -13.04
CA GLU A 133 -19.01 -24.57 -11.85
C GLU A 133 -18.65 -25.46 -10.66
N HIS A 134 -18.49 -26.77 -10.87
CA HIS A 134 -18.01 -27.70 -9.82
C HIS A 134 -16.58 -27.37 -9.38
N GLN A 135 -15.68 -27.04 -10.32
CA GLN A 135 -14.31 -26.63 -10.00
C GLN A 135 -14.31 -25.31 -9.19
N LEU A 136 -15.18 -24.36 -9.56
CA LEU A 136 -15.33 -23.11 -8.84
C LEU A 136 -15.85 -23.33 -7.42
N GLU A 137 -16.89 -24.15 -7.23
CA GLU A 137 -17.42 -24.50 -5.91
C GLU A 137 -16.33 -25.10 -5.01
N GLN A 138 -15.56 -26.07 -5.51
CA GLN A 138 -14.41 -26.65 -4.80
C GLN A 138 -13.39 -25.58 -4.37
N VAL A 139 -13.09 -24.62 -5.24
CA VAL A 139 -12.20 -23.51 -4.92
C VAL A 139 -12.81 -22.63 -3.83
N LEU A 140 -14.07 -22.22 -3.96
CA LEU A 140 -14.75 -21.34 -3.01
C LEU A 140 -14.80 -21.98 -1.62
N ASP A 141 -15.18 -23.25 -1.52
CA ASP A 141 -15.25 -24.00 -0.26
C ASP A 141 -13.88 -24.16 0.42
N ALA A 142 -12.84 -24.38 -0.39
CA ALA A 142 -11.49 -24.47 0.12
C ALA A 142 -11.02 -23.11 0.69
N VAL A 143 -11.17 -22.02 -0.07
CA VAL A 143 -10.42 -20.78 0.17
C VAL A 143 -11.18 -19.73 0.98
N ARG A 144 -12.52 -19.65 0.88
CA ARG A 144 -13.31 -18.60 1.53
C ARG A 144 -13.38 -18.82 3.03
N LEU A 145 -13.53 -17.71 3.75
CA LEU A 145 -13.95 -17.76 5.15
C LEU A 145 -15.43 -18.17 5.23
N THR A 146 -15.74 -19.08 6.14
CA THR A 146 -17.12 -19.45 6.47
C THR A 146 -17.79 -18.35 7.29
N ARG A 147 -19.12 -18.39 7.39
CA ARG A 147 -19.88 -17.44 8.22
C ARG A 147 -19.42 -17.48 9.67
N ASP A 148 -19.18 -18.67 10.21
CA ASP A 148 -18.77 -18.86 11.60
C ASP A 148 -17.35 -18.33 11.84
N GLU A 149 -16.43 -18.54 10.90
CA GLU A 149 -15.09 -17.93 10.96
C GLU A 149 -15.16 -16.40 10.96
N VAL A 150 -15.99 -15.80 10.10
CA VAL A 150 -16.18 -14.34 10.07
C VAL A 150 -16.79 -13.81 11.38
N VAL A 151 -17.78 -14.52 11.94
CA VAL A 151 -18.39 -14.16 13.23
C VAL A 151 -17.35 -14.26 14.35
N ASN A 152 -16.52 -15.30 14.38
CA ASN A 152 -15.47 -15.45 15.37
C ASN A 152 -14.44 -14.31 15.30
N ILE A 153 -14.09 -13.85 14.10
CA ILE A 153 -13.18 -12.71 13.91
C ILE A 153 -13.75 -11.41 14.51
N SER A 154 -15.08 -11.27 14.68
CA SER A 154 -15.66 -10.08 15.29
C SER A 154 -15.19 -9.83 16.74
N ALA A 155 -14.86 -10.90 17.47
CA ALA A 155 -14.32 -10.81 18.83
C ALA A 155 -13.01 -10.01 18.89
N LEU A 156 -12.19 -10.07 17.83
CA LEU A 156 -10.94 -9.30 17.70
C LEU A 156 -11.21 -7.80 17.85
N TYR A 157 -12.23 -7.29 17.17
CA TYR A 157 -12.53 -5.85 17.19
C TYR A 157 -13.07 -5.41 18.55
N VAL A 158 -13.83 -6.28 19.24
CA VAL A 158 -14.31 -6.05 20.59
C VAL A 158 -13.15 -5.98 21.59
N ASP A 159 -12.22 -6.93 21.53
CA ASP A 159 -11.04 -6.96 22.39
C ASP A 159 -10.10 -5.78 22.15
N LEU A 160 -9.89 -5.42 20.87
CA LEU A 160 -9.14 -4.23 20.48
C LEU A 160 -9.78 -2.96 21.07
N GLU A 161 -11.09 -2.79 20.91
CA GLU A 161 -11.81 -1.63 21.40
C GLU A 161 -11.76 -1.55 22.94
N ASN A 162 -11.94 -2.68 23.63
CA ASN A 162 -11.83 -2.75 25.10
C ASN A 162 -10.45 -2.35 25.60
N ALA A 163 -9.37 -2.81 24.94
CA ALA A 163 -8.02 -2.39 25.27
C ALA A 163 -7.85 -0.87 25.06
N LEU A 164 -8.28 -0.35 23.92
CA LEU A 164 -8.13 1.06 23.55
C LEU A 164 -8.94 2.02 24.44
N ARG A 165 -10.12 1.60 24.92
CA ARG A 165 -10.99 2.41 25.80
C ARG A 165 -10.35 2.81 27.12
N THR A 166 -9.33 2.08 27.58
CA THR A 166 -8.52 2.45 28.76
C THR A 166 -7.77 3.77 28.58
N VAL A 167 -7.48 4.14 27.33
CA VAL A 167 -6.77 5.36 26.94
C VAL A 167 -7.73 6.35 26.26
N TRP A 168 -8.66 5.83 25.46
CA TRP A 168 -9.59 6.60 24.65
C TRP A 168 -11.02 6.07 24.85
N PRO A 169 -11.73 6.51 25.92
CA PRO A 169 -13.03 5.94 26.31
C PRO A 169 -14.10 5.93 25.20
N ASP A 170 -14.07 6.93 24.32
CA ASP A 170 -15.02 7.09 23.22
C ASP A 170 -14.47 6.62 21.86
N CYS A 171 -13.40 5.81 21.85
CA CYS A 171 -12.90 5.25 20.59
C CYS A 171 -13.85 4.19 20.03
N CYS A 172 -13.90 4.07 18.71
CA CYS A 172 -14.67 3.03 18.04
C CYS A 172 -13.80 2.32 17.01
N ALA A 173 -13.72 0.99 17.12
CA ALA A 173 -13.06 0.13 16.15
C ALA A 173 -14.00 -0.13 14.96
N VAL A 174 -13.64 0.36 13.78
CA VAL A 174 -14.44 0.23 12.56
C VAL A 174 -13.77 -0.78 11.64
N PRO A 175 -14.31 -2.01 11.51
CA PRO A 175 -13.73 -3.00 10.62
C PRO A 175 -13.90 -2.57 9.15
N PHE A 176 -12.91 -2.89 8.32
CA PHE A 176 -12.99 -2.70 6.88
C PHE A 176 -12.16 -3.76 6.14
N GLY A 177 -12.05 -3.63 4.82
CA GLY A 177 -11.19 -4.48 4.02
C GLY A 177 -11.82 -5.82 3.67
N SER A 178 -10.98 -6.79 3.30
CA SER A 178 -11.45 -7.96 2.54
C SER A 178 -12.43 -8.85 3.30
N ILE A 179 -12.31 -8.97 4.62
CA ILE A 179 -13.24 -9.76 5.44
C ILE A 179 -14.64 -9.12 5.41
N THR A 180 -14.72 -7.80 5.63
CA THR A 180 -16.00 -7.06 5.64
C THR A 180 -16.70 -7.02 4.28
N THR A 181 -15.96 -7.12 3.18
CA THR A 181 -16.53 -7.12 1.83
C THR A 181 -16.92 -8.50 1.32
N GLY A 182 -16.75 -9.56 2.11
CA GLY A 182 -16.98 -10.95 1.68
C GLY A 182 -15.87 -11.53 0.78
N LEU A 183 -14.81 -10.75 0.51
CA LEU A 183 -13.63 -11.18 -0.24
C LEU A 183 -12.58 -11.89 0.62
N GLY A 184 -12.86 -12.08 1.91
CA GLY A 184 -11.98 -12.73 2.87
C GLY A 184 -11.72 -14.19 2.49
N ILE A 185 -10.44 -14.50 2.28
CA ILE A 185 -9.94 -15.88 2.21
C ILE A 185 -9.25 -16.22 3.53
N LYS A 186 -9.09 -17.52 3.85
CA LYS A 186 -8.52 -18.00 5.13
C LYS A 186 -7.14 -17.41 5.50
N SER A 187 -6.38 -16.92 4.52
CA SER A 187 -5.10 -16.23 4.74
C SER A 187 -5.20 -14.70 4.77
N SER A 188 -6.38 -14.11 4.91
CA SER A 188 -6.58 -12.66 4.85
C SER A 188 -6.36 -12.03 6.22
N ASP A 189 -5.74 -10.86 6.22
CA ASP A 189 -5.63 -10.03 7.41
C ASP A 189 -6.99 -9.34 7.69
N ALA A 190 -7.24 -9.06 8.97
CA ALA A 190 -8.31 -8.18 9.42
C ALA A 190 -7.83 -6.72 9.37
N ASP A 191 -8.64 -5.80 8.86
CA ASP A 191 -8.30 -4.38 8.82
C ASP A 191 -9.26 -3.59 9.73
N CYS A 192 -8.74 -2.60 10.45
CA CYS A 192 -9.52 -1.76 11.34
C CYS A 192 -9.10 -0.29 11.29
N PHE A 193 -10.07 0.61 11.22
CA PHE A 193 -9.87 2.03 11.46
C PHE A 193 -10.39 2.36 12.87
N VAL A 194 -9.55 2.97 13.71
CA VAL A 194 -10.00 3.43 15.02
C VAL A 194 -10.41 4.88 14.92
N ARG A 195 -11.72 5.12 15.08
CA ARG A 195 -12.27 6.47 15.15
C ARG A 195 -12.02 7.05 16.53
N LEU A 196 -11.26 8.14 16.57
CA LEU A 196 -11.06 8.94 17.79
C LEU A 196 -11.96 10.18 17.81
N PRO A 197 -12.33 10.68 19.01
CA PRO A 197 -12.98 11.97 19.19
C PRO A 197 -12.22 13.10 18.52
N ALA A 198 -12.92 14.09 17.96
CA ALA A 198 -12.33 15.17 17.16
C ALA A 198 -11.13 15.86 17.85
N ARG A 199 -11.24 16.14 19.15
CA ARG A 199 -10.19 16.78 19.98
C ARG A 199 -8.91 15.94 20.13
N LEU A 200 -8.99 14.64 19.85
CA LEU A 200 -7.88 13.70 19.97
C LEU A 200 -7.36 13.26 18.60
N ARG A 201 -7.88 13.83 17.50
CA ARG A 201 -7.37 13.56 16.17
C ARG A 201 -6.06 14.32 15.94
N GLY A 202 -5.18 13.71 15.17
CA GLY A 202 -3.89 14.28 14.82
C GLY A 202 -2.72 13.60 15.55
N ASN A 203 -1.59 13.51 14.87
CA ASN A 203 -0.42 12.72 15.27
C ASN A 203 -0.69 11.20 15.28
N ASP A 204 -1.14 10.66 14.16
CA ASP A 204 -1.41 9.23 13.93
C ASP A 204 -0.23 8.33 14.32
N ALA A 205 1.01 8.78 14.08
CA ALA A 205 2.22 8.08 14.48
C ALA A 205 2.29 7.87 16.00
N ALA A 206 1.93 8.88 16.79
CA ALA A 206 1.87 8.77 18.25
C ALA A 206 0.73 7.83 18.70
N HIS A 207 -0.44 7.88 18.06
CA HIS A 207 -1.54 6.95 18.35
C HIS A 207 -1.14 5.50 18.08
N VAL A 208 -0.49 5.23 16.95
CA VAL A 208 0.06 3.92 16.59
C VAL A 208 1.07 3.43 17.63
N MET A 209 2.03 4.28 18.03
CA MET A 209 3.04 3.91 19.03
C MET A 209 2.44 3.69 20.42
N ARG A 210 1.43 4.46 20.80
CA ARG A 210 0.71 4.29 22.07
C ARG A 210 -0.11 3.00 22.07
N THR A 211 -0.79 2.70 20.97
CA THR A 211 -1.55 1.46 20.79
C THR A 211 -0.63 0.26 20.87
N LYS A 212 0.53 0.26 20.18
CA LYS A 212 1.52 -0.80 20.31
C LYS A 212 1.86 -1.10 21.78
N ARG A 213 2.21 -0.06 22.55
CA ARG A 213 2.56 -0.21 23.97
C ARG A 213 1.40 -0.76 24.80
N LEU A 214 0.19 -0.34 24.49
CA LEU A 214 -1.03 -0.76 25.18
C LEU A 214 -1.35 -2.23 24.91
N LEU A 215 -1.36 -2.65 23.64
CA LEU A 215 -1.64 -4.04 23.26
C LEU A 215 -0.57 -5.00 23.83
N GLN A 216 0.68 -4.55 23.95
CA GLN A 216 1.75 -5.33 24.61
C GLN A 216 1.51 -5.62 26.10
N LEU A 217 0.54 -4.96 26.75
CA LEU A 217 0.14 -5.27 28.13
C LEU A 217 -0.79 -6.49 28.23
N TYR A 218 -1.32 -6.98 27.11
CA TYR A 218 -2.25 -8.11 27.05
C TYR A 218 -1.70 -9.23 26.14
N PRO A 219 -0.56 -9.86 26.49
CA PRO A 219 0.13 -10.82 25.62
C PRO A 219 -0.66 -12.10 25.32
N ASP A 220 -1.64 -12.45 26.16
CA ASP A 220 -2.53 -13.60 25.95
C ASP A 220 -3.63 -13.31 24.90
N VAL A 221 -3.82 -12.04 24.54
CA VAL A 221 -4.82 -11.57 23.56
C VAL A 221 -4.13 -11.07 22.29
N PHE A 222 -3.07 -10.27 22.43
CA PHE A 222 -2.32 -9.67 21.32
C PHE A 222 -0.86 -10.12 21.34
N ALA A 223 -0.49 -10.93 20.34
CA ALA A 223 0.88 -11.36 20.08
C ALA A 223 1.48 -10.59 18.89
N GLU A 224 2.80 -10.72 18.70
CA GLU A 224 3.53 -10.16 17.54
C GLU A 224 3.24 -8.67 17.27
N VAL A 225 3.06 -7.85 18.31
CA VAL A 225 2.66 -6.45 18.16
C VAL A 225 3.83 -5.58 17.68
N PHE A 226 3.70 -4.95 16.51
CA PHE A 226 4.65 -3.96 16.00
C PHE A 226 3.98 -2.76 15.33
N ALA A 227 4.71 -1.66 15.23
CA ALA A 227 4.23 -0.39 14.70
C ALA A 227 5.01 0.01 13.45
N ILE A 228 4.32 0.58 12.48
CA ILE A 228 4.89 1.20 11.27
C ILE A 228 4.45 2.68 11.25
N PRO A 229 5.05 3.55 12.10
CA PRO A 229 4.57 4.92 12.29
C PRO A 229 4.94 5.88 11.14
N ASN A 230 5.99 5.56 10.36
CA ASN A 230 6.55 6.44 9.34
C ASN A 230 6.05 6.15 7.91
N ALA A 231 5.08 5.24 7.76
CA ALA A 231 4.45 4.98 6.46
C ALA A 231 3.46 6.11 6.10
N HIS A 232 3.08 6.18 4.83
CA HIS A 232 2.05 7.13 4.37
C HIS A 232 0.74 6.97 5.18
N THR A 233 0.35 5.74 5.48
CA THR A 233 -0.74 5.42 6.41
C THR A 233 -0.11 4.70 7.60
N PRO A 234 0.13 5.38 8.73
CA PRO A 234 0.67 4.77 9.93
C PRO A 234 -0.23 3.64 10.44
N ILE A 235 0.34 2.47 10.73
CA ILE A 235 -0.42 1.33 11.25
C ILE A 235 0.28 0.65 12.42
N VAL A 236 -0.52 0.02 13.29
CA VAL A 236 -0.06 -1.02 14.21
C VAL A 236 -0.56 -2.37 13.72
N LYS A 237 0.34 -3.35 13.68
CA LYS A 237 0.05 -4.72 13.28
C LYS A 237 0.22 -5.65 14.47
N PHE A 238 -0.70 -6.59 14.63
CA PHE A 238 -0.63 -7.60 15.69
C PHE A 238 -1.30 -8.91 15.25
N PHE A 239 -1.01 -9.98 15.97
CA PHE A 239 -1.71 -11.25 15.87
C PHE A 239 -2.68 -11.38 17.05
N HIS A 240 -3.97 -11.55 16.77
CA HIS A 240 -4.98 -11.78 17.78
C HIS A 240 -5.04 -13.27 18.11
N VAL A 241 -4.65 -13.63 19.33
CA VAL A 241 -4.50 -15.02 19.77
C VAL A 241 -5.84 -15.77 19.75
N PRO A 242 -6.94 -15.25 20.33
CA PRO A 242 -8.21 -15.99 20.38
C PRO A 242 -8.82 -16.35 19.03
N THR A 243 -8.62 -15.50 18.01
CA THR A 243 -9.20 -15.70 16.66
C THR A 243 -8.16 -16.14 15.63
N GLU A 244 -6.92 -16.37 16.06
CA GLU A 244 -5.79 -16.71 15.20
C GLU A 244 -5.60 -15.80 13.96
N THR A 245 -5.97 -14.52 14.10
CA THR A 245 -6.08 -13.59 12.97
C THR A 245 -5.08 -12.46 13.10
N THR A 246 -4.40 -12.13 12.01
CA THR A 246 -3.53 -10.94 11.96
C THR A 246 -4.36 -9.71 11.68
N CYS A 247 -4.13 -8.61 12.40
CA CYS A 247 -4.86 -7.36 12.20
C CYS A 247 -3.96 -6.14 12.00
N ASP A 248 -4.33 -5.31 11.03
CA ASP A 248 -3.73 -4.00 10.76
C ASP A 248 -4.69 -2.89 11.21
N VAL A 249 -4.22 -2.02 12.10
CA VAL A 249 -5.02 -0.92 12.67
C VAL A 249 -4.45 0.44 12.29
N SER A 250 -5.31 1.32 11.76
CA SER A 250 -5.01 2.69 11.36
C SER A 250 -5.83 3.70 12.15
N PHE A 251 -5.29 4.91 12.34
CA PHE A 251 -5.97 6.05 12.95
C PHE A 251 -6.18 7.21 11.98
N LYS A 252 -5.62 7.10 10.76
CA LYS A 252 -5.46 8.23 9.83
C LYS A 252 -6.76 8.66 9.15
N THR A 253 -7.47 7.70 8.54
CA THR A 253 -8.59 8.01 7.64
C THR A 253 -9.63 6.89 7.61
N PRO A 254 -10.93 7.21 7.59
CA PRO A 254 -11.99 6.24 7.38
C PRO A 254 -12.25 5.95 5.88
N LEU A 255 -11.48 6.52 4.95
CA LEU A 255 -11.65 6.26 3.51
C LEU A 255 -11.58 4.76 3.17
N GLY A 256 -10.76 3.97 3.89
CA GLY A 256 -10.72 2.52 3.74
C GLY A 256 -12.05 1.83 4.04
N SER A 257 -12.77 2.30 5.07
CA SER A 257 -14.13 1.82 5.38
C SER A 257 -15.15 2.26 4.34
N GLN A 258 -15.05 3.48 3.80
CA GLN A 258 -15.95 3.96 2.75
C GLN A 258 -15.75 3.16 1.46
N ASN A 259 -14.50 2.94 1.05
CA ASN A 259 -14.15 2.10 -0.08
C ASN A 259 -14.67 0.67 0.09
N SER A 260 -14.57 0.12 1.30
CA SER A 260 -15.09 -1.22 1.60
C SER A 260 -16.62 -1.26 1.49
N ARG A 261 -17.32 -0.21 1.94
CA ARG A 261 -18.78 -0.08 1.78
C ARG A 261 -19.18 -0.07 0.31
N LEU A 262 -18.46 0.69 -0.53
CA LEU A 262 -18.69 0.72 -1.98
C LEU A 262 -18.43 -0.65 -2.62
N VAL A 263 -17.31 -1.29 -2.30
CA VAL A 263 -16.97 -2.62 -2.84
C VAL A 263 -18.02 -3.66 -2.45
N ALA A 264 -18.46 -3.67 -1.18
CA ALA A 264 -19.51 -4.55 -0.73
C ALA A 264 -20.81 -4.30 -1.51
N PHE A 265 -21.25 -3.04 -1.62
CA PHE A 265 -22.43 -2.67 -2.39
C PHE A 265 -22.37 -3.15 -3.84
N LEU A 266 -21.25 -2.91 -4.54
CA LEU A 266 -21.07 -3.30 -5.94
C LEU A 266 -20.98 -4.82 -6.14
N LEU A 267 -20.28 -5.55 -5.28
CA LEU A 267 -20.09 -6.99 -5.47
C LEU A 267 -21.28 -7.84 -5.01
N HIS A 268 -22.14 -7.29 -4.16
CA HIS A 268 -23.37 -7.97 -3.70
C HIS A 268 -24.58 -7.63 -4.56
N SER A 269 -24.45 -6.74 -5.55
CA SER A 269 -25.57 -6.40 -6.44
C SER A 269 -25.93 -7.53 -7.41
N ASP A 270 -25.01 -8.46 -7.66
CA ASP A 270 -25.21 -9.62 -8.52
C ASP A 270 -24.46 -10.83 -7.95
N ALA A 271 -25.15 -11.96 -7.84
CA ALA A 271 -24.65 -13.16 -7.17
C ALA A 271 -23.38 -13.75 -7.80
N ARG A 272 -23.10 -13.44 -9.07
CA ARG A 272 -21.92 -13.92 -9.80
C ARG A 272 -20.64 -13.19 -9.40
N LEU A 273 -20.75 -11.95 -8.92
CA LEU A 273 -19.59 -11.04 -8.80
C LEU A 273 -18.69 -11.38 -7.62
N LEU A 274 -19.27 -11.79 -6.49
CA LEU A 274 -18.49 -12.17 -5.32
C LEU A 274 -17.66 -13.45 -5.57
N PRO A 275 -18.22 -14.57 -6.09
CA PRO A 275 -17.44 -15.71 -6.54
C PRO A 275 -16.34 -15.36 -7.55
N LEU A 276 -16.67 -14.53 -8.55
CA LEU A 276 -15.73 -14.07 -9.57
C LEU A 276 -14.55 -13.30 -8.95
N ALA A 277 -14.83 -12.39 -8.02
CA ALA A 277 -13.80 -11.62 -7.33
C ALA A 277 -12.90 -12.51 -6.46
N VAL A 278 -13.47 -13.51 -5.78
CA VAL A 278 -12.72 -14.47 -4.96
C VAL A 278 -11.79 -15.32 -5.83
N VAL A 279 -12.26 -15.86 -6.96
CA VAL A 279 -11.42 -16.70 -7.83
C VAL A 279 -10.29 -15.90 -8.48
N ILE A 280 -10.53 -14.64 -8.88
CA ILE A 280 -9.49 -13.73 -9.38
C ILE A 280 -8.46 -13.41 -8.28
N LYS A 281 -8.93 -13.12 -7.06
CA LYS A 281 -8.06 -12.90 -5.89
C LYS A 281 -7.20 -14.12 -5.61
N TYR A 282 -7.78 -15.32 -5.64
CA TYR A 282 -7.08 -16.57 -5.40
C TYR A 282 -6.06 -16.86 -6.49
N TRP A 283 -6.42 -16.72 -7.77
CA TRP A 283 -5.50 -16.82 -8.92
C TRP A 283 -4.29 -15.90 -8.75
N ALA A 284 -4.50 -14.62 -8.42
CA ALA A 284 -3.41 -13.68 -8.22
C ALA A 284 -2.53 -14.06 -7.02
N LYS A 285 -3.11 -14.69 -5.99
CA LYS A 285 -2.41 -15.10 -4.77
C LYS A 285 -1.54 -16.34 -5.01
N VAL A 286 -2.07 -17.34 -5.73
CA VAL A 286 -1.39 -18.58 -6.14
C VAL A 286 -0.16 -18.30 -7.00
N HIS A 287 -0.28 -17.37 -7.94
CA HIS A 287 0.85 -16.96 -8.80
C HIS A 287 1.76 -15.92 -8.17
N GLU A 288 1.53 -15.61 -6.89
CA GLU A 288 2.23 -14.58 -6.15
C GLU A 288 2.25 -13.23 -6.88
N LEU A 289 1.20 -12.87 -7.60
CA LEU A 289 1.00 -11.56 -8.23
C LEU A 289 0.46 -10.53 -7.24
N SER A 290 -0.10 -10.97 -6.11
CA SER A 290 -0.64 -10.12 -5.06
C SER A 290 0.13 -10.18 -3.74
N GLY A 291 0.10 -9.08 -2.97
CA GLY A 291 0.77 -8.94 -1.67
C GLY A 291 1.62 -7.67 -1.52
N THR A 292 2.48 -7.65 -0.50
CA THR A 292 3.36 -6.51 -0.20
C THR A 292 4.30 -6.20 -1.35
N GLY A 293 4.28 -4.96 -1.86
CA GLY A 293 5.08 -4.55 -3.02
C GLY A 293 4.62 -5.14 -4.36
N LYS A 294 3.43 -5.74 -4.39
CA LYS A 294 2.80 -6.34 -5.58
C LYS A 294 1.43 -5.70 -5.85
N VAL A 295 0.57 -6.36 -6.63
CA VAL A 295 -0.82 -5.92 -6.80
C VAL A 295 -1.54 -6.07 -5.45
N THR A 296 -2.14 -5.00 -4.94
CA THR A 296 -2.95 -5.10 -3.72
C THR A 296 -4.29 -5.77 -4.06
N ASN A 297 -4.91 -6.46 -3.09
CA ASN A 297 -6.24 -7.04 -3.30
C ASN A 297 -7.27 -5.96 -3.68
N TYR A 298 -7.12 -4.76 -3.13
CA TYR A 298 -7.97 -3.63 -3.48
C TYR A 298 -7.75 -3.18 -4.94
N ALA A 299 -6.49 -3.04 -5.40
CA ALA A 299 -6.20 -2.71 -6.80
C ALA A 299 -6.74 -3.76 -7.77
N LEU A 300 -6.61 -5.05 -7.42
CA LEU A 300 -7.18 -6.15 -8.21
C LEU A 300 -8.71 -6.08 -8.28
N THR A 301 -9.36 -5.73 -7.17
CA THR A 301 -10.81 -5.51 -7.11
C THR A 301 -11.23 -4.32 -7.97
N MET A 302 -10.46 -3.23 -7.98
CA MET A 302 -10.73 -2.07 -8.83
C MET A 302 -10.57 -2.38 -10.32
N LEU A 303 -9.64 -3.26 -10.71
CA LEU A 303 -9.58 -3.78 -12.08
C LEU A 303 -10.86 -4.54 -12.43
N LEU A 304 -11.34 -5.42 -11.55
CA LEU A 304 -12.58 -6.16 -11.77
C LEU A 304 -13.79 -5.21 -11.87
N VAL A 305 -13.94 -4.28 -10.92
CA VAL A 305 -15.04 -3.29 -10.93
C VAL A 305 -15.05 -2.51 -12.24
N PHE A 306 -13.89 -2.02 -12.69
CA PHE A 306 -13.78 -1.30 -13.95
C PHE A 306 -14.20 -2.15 -15.16
N PHE A 307 -13.74 -3.40 -15.23
CA PHE A 307 -14.14 -4.32 -16.30
C PHE A 307 -15.65 -4.54 -16.32
N LEU A 308 -16.27 -4.74 -15.15
CA LEU A 308 -17.73 -4.93 -15.03
C LEU A 308 -18.51 -3.65 -15.37
N GLN A 309 -17.95 -2.47 -15.11
CA GLN A 309 -18.54 -1.19 -15.53
C GLN A 309 -18.57 -1.05 -17.04
N LEU A 310 -17.51 -1.46 -17.74
CA LEU A 310 -17.46 -1.45 -19.21
C LEU A 310 -18.47 -2.39 -19.85
N LEU A 311 -18.84 -3.48 -19.16
CA LEU A 311 -19.91 -4.39 -19.59
C LEU A 311 -21.32 -3.86 -19.29
N GLY A 312 -21.44 -2.74 -18.55
CA GLY A 312 -22.72 -2.22 -18.08
C GLY A 312 -23.35 -3.04 -16.94
N ILE A 313 -22.59 -3.96 -16.32
CA ILE A 313 -23.05 -4.75 -15.17
C ILE A 313 -23.04 -3.90 -13.90
N LEU A 314 -22.03 -3.04 -13.76
CA LEU A 314 -21.90 -2.10 -12.64
C LEU A 314 -22.00 -0.64 -13.11
N PRO A 315 -22.60 0.26 -12.32
CA PRO A 315 -22.60 1.69 -12.62
C PRO A 315 -21.23 2.33 -12.34
N SER A 316 -20.96 3.48 -12.96
CA SER A 316 -19.82 4.32 -12.60
C SER A 316 -20.02 4.93 -11.21
N VAL A 317 -18.93 5.20 -10.48
CA VAL A 317 -19.06 5.80 -9.14
C VAL A 317 -19.54 7.25 -9.22
N GLU A 318 -19.19 7.98 -10.28
CA GLU A 318 -19.76 9.30 -10.59
C GLU A 318 -21.29 9.24 -10.69
N SER A 319 -21.84 8.26 -11.42
CA SER A 319 -23.30 8.13 -11.57
C SER A 319 -23.98 7.85 -10.24
N LEU A 320 -23.37 7.03 -9.38
CA LEU A 320 -23.86 6.74 -8.04
C LEU A 320 -23.80 7.98 -7.13
N GLN A 321 -22.86 8.89 -7.37
CA GLN A 321 -22.67 10.14 -6.63
C GLN A 321 -23.61 11.27 -7.05
N ARG A 322 -24.29 11.16 -8.19
CA ARG A 322 -25.09 12.26 -8.74
C ARG A 322 -26.14 12.77 -7.74
N GLY A 323 -26.09 14.07 -7.45
CA GLY A 323 -27.00 14.72 -6.50
C GLY A 323 -26.78 14.38 -5.03
N ARG A 324 -25.63 13.77 -4.66
CA ARG A 324 -25.34 13.31 -3.30
C ARG A 324 -23.93 13.74 -2.88
N GLU A 325 -23.79 14.14 -1.63
CA GLU A 325 -22.49 14.52 -1.07
C GLU A 325 -22.35 14.08 0.38
N ASP A 326 -21.23 13.41 0.68
CA ASP A 326 -20.78 13.06 2.03
C ASP A 326 -19.25 13.16 2.01
N LEU A 327 -18.69 14.19 2.66
CA LEU A 327 -17.27 14.50 2.54
C LEU A 327 -16.44 13.85 3.63
N VAL A 328 -15.50 13.03 3.21
CA VAL A 328 -14.48 12.42 4.05
C VAL A 328 -13.10 12.84 3.53
N ASP A 329 -12.32 13.51 4.37
CA ASP A 329 -10.98 14.02 4.03
C ASP A 329 -10.93 14.81 2.70
N GLY A 330 -11.97 15.59 2.43
CA GLY A 330 -12.10 16.42 1.23
C GLY A 330 -12.59 15.68 -0.03
N TRP A 331 -12.91 14.39 0.08
CA TRP A 331 -13.40 13.55 -1.02
C TRP A 331 -14.87 13.18 -0.82
N ASN A 332 -15.66 13.17 -1.91
CA ASN A 332 -17.04 12.71 -1.84
C ASN A 332 -17.07 11.18 -1.75
N THR A 333 -17.68 10.66 -0.70
CA THR A 333 -17.87 9.23 -0.45
C THR A 333 -19.34 8.82 -0.41
N ALA A 334 -20.27 9.74 -0.71
CA ALA A 334 -21.66 9.39 -0.91
C ALA A 334 -21.80 8.51 -2.16
N PHE A 335 -22.79 7.63 -2.16
CA PHE A 335 -23.22 6.88 -3.33
C PHE A 335 -24.65 6.38 -3.10
N ALA A 336 -25.41 6.15 -4.17
CA ALA A 336 -26.74 5.55 -4.09
C ALA A 336 -26.65 4.15 -3.44
N THR A 337 -27.53 3.87 -2.49
CA THR A 337 -27.60 2.59 -1.78
C THR A 337 -28.66 1.64 -2.32
N ASP A 338 -29.44 2.10 -3.30
CA ASP A 338 -30.41 1.27 -4.01
C ASP A 338 -29.67 0.27 -4.89
N PRO A 339 -30.09 -1.01 -4.94
CA PRO A 339 -29.44 -1.99 -5.79
C PRO A 339 -29.46 -1.51 -7.25
N PRO A 340 -28.34 -1.63 -7.99
CA PRO A 340 -28.33 -1.28 -9.40
C PRO A 340 -29.33 -2.17 -10.15
N ALA A 341 -29.86 -1.64 -11.26
CA ALA A 341 -30.83 -2.37 -12.07
C ALA A 341 -30.26 -3.75 -12.47
N PRO A 342 -31.07 -4.82 -12.41
CA PRO A 342 -30.63 -6.16 -12.81
C PRO A 342 -30.09 -6.13 -14.23
N PHE A 343 -28.88 -6.66 -14.42
CA PHE A 343 -28.29 -6.73 -15.75
C PHE A 343 -28.95 -7.87 -16.55
N PRO A 344 -29.50 -7.61 -17.76
CA PRO A 344 -30.23 -8.62 -18.54
C PRO A 344 -29.33 -9.66 -19.22
N GLY A 345 -27.99 -9.58 -19.07
CA GLY A 345 -27.07 -10.45 -19.79
C GLY A 345 -26.83 -11.81 -19.14
N PHE A 346 -26.82 -12.85 -19.99
CA PHE A 346 -26.67 -14.26 -19.66
C PHE A 346 -25.22 -14.73 -19.45
N ALA A 347 -24.26 -13.82 -19.22
CA ALA A 347 -22.85 -14.21 -19.07
C ALA A 347 -22.65 -15.08 -17.80
N SER A 348 -22.09 -16.28 -17.97
CA SER A 348 -21.71 -17.13 -16.84
C SER A 348 -20.52 -16.55 -16.07
N ILE A 349 -20.23 -17.06 -14.87
CA ILE A 349 -19.01 -16.68 -14.14
C ILE A 349 -17.76 -17.02 -14.97
N GLU A 350 -17.79 -18.14 -15.68
CA GLU A 350 -16.74 -18.55 -16.62
C GLU A 350 -16.51 -17.50 -17.71
N ASP A 351 -17.58 -17.02 -18.36
CA ASP A 351 -17.49 -16.00 -19.41
C ASP A 351 -16.96 -14.68 -18.86
N LEU A 352 -17.36 -14.29 -17.65
CA LEU A 352 -16.87 -13.08 -17.00
C LEU A 352 -15.39 -13.20 -16.62
N LEU A 353 -14.96 -14.35 -16.11
CA LEU A 353 -13.56 -14.61 -15.76
C LEU A 353 -12.67 -14.62 -17.00
N GLY A 354 -13.07 -15.35 -18.05
CA GLY A 354 -12.39 -15.37 -19.34
C GLY A 354 -12.37 -14.00 -20.01
N GLY A 355 -13.49 -13.29 -19.96
CA GLY A 355 -13.66 -11.92 -20.44
C GLY A 355 -12.74 -10.93 -19.74
N PHE A 356 -12.60 -11.02 -18.41
CA PHE A 356 -11.68 -10.20 -17.62
C PHE A 356 -10.24 -10.35 -18.11
N PHE A 357 -9.77 -11.59 -18.29
CA PHE A 357 -8.41 -11.82 -18.80
C PHE A 357 -8.25 -11.37 -20.25
N LYS A 358 -9.24 -11.63 -21.12
CA LYS A 358 -9.23 -11.20 -22.52
C LYS A 358 -9.15 -9.67 -22.63
N PHE A 359 -9.91 -8.95 -21.81
CA PHE A 359 -9.90 -7.50 -21.77
C PHE A 359 -8.52 -6.96 -21.37
N TYR A 360 -7.99 -7.39 -20.22
CA TYR A 360 -6.71 -6.88 -19.74
C TYR A 360 -5.49 -7.40 -20.51
N ALA A 361 -5.62 -8.48 -21.29
CA ALA A 361 -4.60 -8.93 -22.24
C ALA A 361 -4.39 -7.92 -23.38
N ALA A 362 -5.43 -7.16 -23.73
CA ALA A 362 -5.42 -6.12 -24.77
C ALA A 362 -5.31 -4.69 -24.22
N PHE A 363 -5.57 -4.48 -22.92
CA PHE A 363 -5.54 -3.15 -22.30
C PHE A 363 -4.13 -2.54 -22.28
N ASP A 364 -4.00 -1.31 -22.79
CA ASP A 364 -2.74 -0.58 -22.80
C ASP A 364 -2.52 0.22 -21.50
N PHE A 365 -1.95 -0.46 -20.49
CA PHE A 365 -1.58 0.16 -19.22
C PHE A 365 -0.57 1.31 -19.35
N ASN A 366 0.21 1.38 -20.45
CA ASN A 366 1.16 2.48 -20.65
C ASN A 366 0.46 3.75 -21.11
N LYS A 367 -0.66 3.63 -21.83
CA LYS A 367 -1.42 4.75 -22.36
C LYS A 367 -2.55 5.21 -21.43
N PHE A 368 -3.21 4.29 -20.76
CA PHE A 368 -4.47 4.56 -20.07
C PHE A 368 -4.39 4.42 -18.55
N VAL A 369 -5.23 5.21 -17.88
CA VAL A 369 -5.60 5.07 -16.47
C VAL A 369 -6.89 4.25 -16.40
N VAL A 370 -6.89 3.22 -15.57
CA VAL A 370 -8.10 2.49 -15.17
C VAL A 370 -8.88 3.41 -14.22
N CYS A 371 -10.07 3.87 -14.63
CA CYS A 371 -10.85 4.87 -13.90
C CYS A 371 -12.23 4.32 -13.53
N PRO A 372 -12.36 3.65 -12.37
CA PRO A 372 -13.65 3.20 -11.86
C PRO A 372 -14.61 4.35 -11.51
N PHE A 373 -14.08 5.56 -11.27
CA PHE A 373 -14.87 6.75 -11.00
C PHE A 373 -15.81 7.09 -12.17
N LEU A 374 -15.28 7.17 -13.39
CA LEU A 374 -16.09 7.39 -14.59
C LEU A 374 -16.61 6.11 -15.24
N GLY A 375 -16.04 4.94 -14.91
CA GLY A 375 -16.36 3.68 -15.56
C GLY A 375 -15.84 3.58 -17.00
N ARG A 376 -14.79 4.34 -17.35
CA ARG A 376 -14.14 4.32 -18.67
C ARG A 376 -12.67 4.70 -18.57
N GLU A 377 -11.84 4.27 -19.51
CA GLU A 377 -10.42 4.62 -19.54
C GLU A 377 -10.20 6.12 -19.79
N ILE A 378 -9.15 6.67 -19.19
CA ILE A 378 -8.69 8.05 -19.43
C ILE A 378 -7.24 8.00 -19.89
N GLU A 379 -6.87 8.74 -20.93
CA GLU A 379 -5.46 8.82 -21.33
C GLU A 379 -4.62 9.43 -20.21
N LYS A 380 -3.48 8.83 -19.89
CA LYS A 380 -2.53 9.36 -18.90
C LYS A 380 -2.12 10.81 -19.21
N ALA A 381 -2.02 11.16 -20.49
CA ALA A 381 -1.69 12.51 -20.94
C ALA A 381 -2.73 13.56 -20.50
N ALA A 382 -3.99 13.19 -20.30
CA ALA A 382 -5.03 14.10 -19.83
C ALA A 382 -4.75 14.61 -18.40
N PHE A 383 -4.04 13.83 -17.59
CA PHE A 383 -3.67 14.23 -16.22
C PHE A 383 -2.46 15.18 -16.17
N ALA A 384 -1.79 15.44 -17.30
CA ALA A 384 -0.72 16.43 -17.38
C ALA A 384 -1.24 17.88 -17.33
N ASN A 385 -2.50 18.10 -17.68
CA ASN A 385 -3.17 19.39 -17.62
C ASN A 385 -4.56 19.23 -16.99
N LEU A 386 -4.79 19.82 -15.81
CA LEU A 386 -6.05 19.71 -15.08
C LEU A 386 -7.27 20.18 -15.90
N ALA A 387 -7.09 21.18 -16.77
CA ALA A 387 -8.15 21.69 -17.64
C ALA A 387 -8.57 20.68 -18.73
N SER A 388 -7.73 19.68 -19.02
CA SER A 388 -8.05 18.61 -19.97
C SER A 388 -8.87 17.47 -19.35
N LEU A 389 -9.06 17.47 -18.03
CA LEU A 389 -9.87 16.47 -17.35
C LEU A 389 -11.37 16.81 -17.43
N PRO A 390 -12.25 15.79 -17.53
CA PRO A 390 -13.70 16.00 -17.55
C PRO A 390 -14.23 16.80 -16.34
N ASP A 391 -15.37 17.47 -16.46
CA ASP A 391 -15.99 18.27 -15.38
C ASP A 391 -16.35 17.44 -14.15
N ALA A 392 -16.63 16.14 -14.32
CA ALA A 392 -16.78 15.22 -13.20
C ALA A 392 -15.56 15.21 -12.23
N PHE A 393 -14.39 15.65 -12.68
CA PHE A 393 -13.18 15.78 -11.86
C PHE A 393 -13.07 17.11 -11.11
N ASP A 394 -14.08 17.98 -11.09
CA ASP A 394 -13.96 19.32 -10.50
C ASP A 394 -13.51 19.32 -9.03
N ARG A 395 -13.91 18.31 -8.24
CA ARG A 395 -13.38 18.14 -6.87
C ARG A 395 -11.89 17.80 -6.86
N TYR A 396 -11.44 16.91 -7.75
CA TYR A 396 -10.03 16.61 -7.91
C TYR A 396 -9.24 17.84 -8.36
N LYS A 397 -9.73 18.59 -9.37
CA LYS A 397 -9.10 19.83 -9.86
C LYS A 397 -8.92 20.83 -8.72
N ARG A 398 -10.00 21.15 -7.99
CA ARG A 398 -9.97 22.07 -6.82
C ARG A 398 -9.02 21.59 -5.71
N ASN A 399 -9.04 20.31 -5.37
CA ASN A 399 -8.17 19.76 -4.32
C ASN A 399 -6.69 19.86 -4.73
N VAL A 400 -6.36 19.69 -6.01
CA VAL A 400 -4.98 19.82 -6.51
C VAL A 400 -4.56 21.29 -6.61
N GLU A 401 -5.40 22.17 -7.14
CA GLU A 401 -5.11 23.60 -7.31
C GLU A 401 -4.93 24.33 -5.98
N SER A 402 -5.73 23.97 -4.97
CA SER A 402 -5.60 24.50 -3.60
C SER A 402 -4.43 23.93 -2.81
N GLY A 403 -3.74 22.91 -3.33
CA GLY A 403 -2.68 22.18 -2.63
C GLY A 403 -3.17 21.21 -1.54
N ALA A 404 -4.48 21.00 -1.40
CA ALA A 404 -5.06 20.04 -0.45
C ALA A 404 -4.77 18.57 -0.82
N ALA A 405 -4.49 18.29 -2.09
CA ALA A 405 -4.09 16.99 -2.58
C ALA A 405 -2.96 17.10 -3.62
N HIS A 406 -2.06 16.11 -3.64
CA HIS A 406 -1.09 16.01 -4.73
C HIS A 406 -1.75 15.51 -6.01
N PRO A 407 -1.25 15.87 -7.20
CA PRO A 407 -1.67 15.24 -8.45
C PRO A 407 -1.49 13.72 -8.40
N ILE A 408 -2.39 12.99 -9.07
CA ILE A 408 -2.26 11.54 -9.19
C ILE A 408 -0.94 11.16 -9.86
N LYS A 409 -0.28 10.12 -9.35
CA LYS A 409 0.94 9.56 -9.95
C LYS A 409 0.60 8.72 -11.18
N PHE A 410 0.17 9.37 -12.26
CA PHE A 410 -0.29 8.70 -13.48
C PHE A 410 0.82 8.09 -14.34
N SER A 411 2.08 8.55 -14.18
CA SER A 411 3.23 8.09 -14.97
C SER A 411 3.79 6.72 -14.54
N THR A 412 3.22 6.08 -13.52
CA THR A 412 3.58 4.70 -13.14
C THR A 412 3.23 3.72 -14.26
N PRO A 413 3.89 2.53 -14.34
CA PRO A 413 3.58 1.53 -15.36
C PRO A 413 2.11 1.13 -15.38
N VAL A 414 1.53 0.91 -14.19
CA VAL A 414 0.10 0.64 -13.99
C VAL A 414 -0.49 1.77 -13.18
N CYS A 415 -1.55 2.40 -13.70
CA CYS A 415 -2.30 3.44 -12.99
C CYS A 415 -3.76 3.02 -12.86
N ILE A 416 -4.18 2.75 -11.62
CA ILE A 416 -5.54 2.38 -11.27
C ILE A 416 -6.02 3.41 -10.27
N GLN A 417 -7.05 4.16 -10.62
CA GLN A 417 -7.56 5.26 -9.82
C GLN A 417 -8.45 4.73 -8.69
N ASP A 418 -8.29 5.28 -7.49
CA ASP A 418 -9.26 5.12 -6.40
C ASP A 418 -10.57 5.88 -6.73
N PRO A 419 -11.75 5.26 -6.57
CA PRO A 419 -13.01 5.86 -6.96
C PRO A 419 -13.48 7.04 -6.10
N PHE A 420 -12.97 7.21 -4.88
CA PHE A 420 -13.30 8.33 -4.02
C PHE A 420 -12.13 9.30 -3.91
N GLN A 421 -10.96 8.81 -3.51
CA GLN A 421 -9.74 9.60 -3.42
C GLN A 421 -9.10 9.71 -4.82
N LEU A 422 -9.66 10.55 -5.69
CA LEU A 422 -9.30 10.59 -7.12
C LEU A 422 -7.82 10.93 -7.41
N CYS A 423 -7.07 11.43 -6.43
CA CYS A 423 -5.62 11.63 -6.50
C CYS A 423 -4.78 10.37 -6.21
N HIS A 424 -5.41 9.31 -5.71
CA HIS A 424 -4.72 8.10 -5.30
C HIS A 424 -4.68 7.08 -6.44
N ASN A 425 -3.47 6.63 -6.75
CA ASN A 425 -3.23 5.51 -7.65
C ASN A 425 -2.97 4.25 -6.82
N VAL A 426 -3.97 3.36 -6.75
CA VAL A 426 -3.90 2.09 -5.99
C VAL A 426 -2.96 1.08 -6.64
N GLY A 427 -2.59 1.29 -7.91
CA GLY A 427 -1.58 0.51 -8.64
C GLY A 427 -0.15 0.98 -8.44
N SER A 428 0.09 2.02 -7.63
CA SER A 428 1.43 2.62 -7.45
C SER A 428 2.47 1.69 -6.82
N SER A 429 2.05 0.62 -6.12
CA SER A 429 2.94 -0.41 -5.59
C SER A 429 3.46 -1.38 -6.65
N ILE A 430 2.87 -1.42 -7.84
CA ILE A 430 3.23 -2.35 -8.92
C ILE A 430 4.53 -1.86 -9.57
N GLY A 431 5.64 -2.44 -9.14
CA GLY A 431 6.97 -2.13 -9.67
C GLY A 431 7.21 -2.64 -11.10
N GLY A 432 8.29 -2.17 -11.73
CA GLY A 432 8.61 -2.46 -13.14
C GLY A 432 8.62 -3.94 -13.52
N LYS A 433 9.20 -4.81 -12.67
CA LYS A 433 9.23 -6.26 -12.94
C LYS A 433 7.81 -6.85 -12.99
N LEU A 434 6.97 -6.52 -12.01
CA LEU A 434 5.62 -7.06 -11.96
C LEU A 434 4.72 -6.48 -13.05
N SER A 435 4.93 -5.21 -13.44
CA SER A 435 4.22 -4.63 -14.58
C SER A 435 4.56 -5.31 -15.92
N ASP A 436 5.73 -5.94 -16.02
CA ASP A 436 6.13 -6.73 -17.20
C ASP A 436 5.65 -8.19 -17.14
N GLU A 437 5.54 -8.77 -15.93
CA GLU A 437 5.09 -10.16 -15.71
C GLU A 437 3.56 -10.30 -15.73
N LEU A 438 2.83 -9.38 -15.10
CA LEU A 438 1.37 -9.44 -14.96
C LEU A 438 0.65 -9.60 -16.31
N PRO A 439 0.98 -8.85 -17.38
CA PRO A 439 0.37 -9.04 -18.70
C PRO A 439 0.59 -10.43 -19.29
N GLN A 440 1.68 -11.13 -18.93
CA GLN A 440 1.96 -12.48 -19.43
C GLN A 440 1.05 -13.52 -18.77
N TYR A 441 0.82 -13.41 -17.46
CA TYR A 441 -0.16 -14.24 -16.75
C TYR A 441 -1.58 -13.99 -17.26
N ILE A 442 -1.95 -12.74 -17.50
CA ILE A 442 -3.25 -12.37 -18.06
C ILE A 442 -3.42 -12.91 -19.48
N LYS A 443 -2.42 -12.75 -20.36
CA LYS A 443 -2.44 -13.30 -21.73
C LYS A 443 -2.51 -14.82 -21.76
N PHE A 444 -1.81 -15.48 -20.85
CA PHE A 444 -1.88 -16.93 -20.69
C PHE A 444 -3.30 -17.36 -20.36
N ALA A 445 -3.91 -16.77 -19.32
CA ALA A 445 -5.28 -17.06 -18.95
C ALA A 445 -6.29 -16.76 -20.07
N ALA A 446 -6.14 -15.64 -20.77
CA ALA A 446 -6.98 -15.30 -21.92
C ALA A 446 -6.86 -16.30 -23.08
N THR A 447 -5.65 -16.82 -23.31
CA THR A 447 -5.38 -17.83 -24.34
C THR A 447 -6.00 -19.17 -23.95
N THR A 448 -5.80 -19.61 -22.70
CA THR A 448 -6.42 -20.82 -22.16
C THR A 448 -7.95 -20.77 -22.26
N PHE A 449 -8.58 -19.65 -21.91
CA PHE A 449 -10.04 -19.49 -22.03
C PHE A 449 -10.54 -19.71 -23.46
N ARG A 450 -9.78 -19.23 -24.46
CA ARG A 450 -10.14 -19.36 -25.88
C ARG A 450 -9.89 -20.77 -26.43
N GLU A 451 -8.82 -21.42 -26.00
CA GLU A 451 -8.33 -22.67 -26.60
C GLU A 451 -8.77 -23.93 -25.85
N SER A 452 -9.02 -23.83 -24.54
CA SER A 452 -9.26 -24.99 -23.67
C SER A 452 -10.22 -24.63 -22.55
N ARG A 453 -11.46 -24.28 -22.92
CA ARG A 453 -12.51 -23.83 -22.00
C ARG A 453 -12.82 -24.85 -20.90
N ALA A 454 -12.91 -26.14 -21.23
CA ALA A 454 -13.18 -27.21 -20.25
C ALA A 454 -12.12 -27.34 -19.14
N GLU A 455 -10.86 -27.04 -19.44
CA GLU A 455 -9.74 -27.11 -18.49
C GLU A 455 -9.33 -25.72 -17.98
N PHE A 456 -10.16 -24.70 -18.20
CA PHE A 456 -9.76 -23.31 -18.06
C PHE A 456 -9.33 -22.98 -16.63
N LEU A 457 -10.22 -23.21 -15.65
CA LEU A 457 -9.94 -22.85 -14.26
C LEU A 457 -8.79 -23.67 -13.67
N GLU A 458 -8.77 -24.98 -13.90
CA GLU A 458 -7.65 -25.86 -13.53
C GLU A 458 -6.32 -25.35 -14.09
N THR A 459 -6.26 -25.09 -15.40
CA THR A 459 -5.02 -24.69 -16.08
C THR A 459 -4.51 -23.35 -15.58
N ILE A 460 -5.38 -22.34 -15.41
CA ILE A 460 -4.92 -21.03 -14.94
C ILE A 460 -4.52 -21.04 -13.46
N LEU A 461 -4.93 -22.03 -12.67
CA LEU A 461 -4.52 -22.15 -11.28
C LEU A 461 -3.24 -23.00 -11.11
N LEU A 462 -3.09 -24.08 -11.89
CA LEU A 462 -1.96 -25.02 -11.75
C LEU A 462 -0.74 -24.65 -12.59
N LYS A 463 -0.93 -24.06 -13.78
CA LYS A 463 0.15 -23.81 -14.72
C LYS A 463 0.58 -22.34 -14.69
N LYS A 464 1.86 -22.10 -14.96
CA LYS A 464 2.44 -20.77 -15.12
C LYS A 464 2.76 -20.51 -16.59
N PRO A 465 2.64 -19.26 -17.08
CA PRO A 465 3.14 -18.91 -18.41
C PRO A 465 4.63 -19.21 -18.52
N LYS A 466 5.08 -19.62 -19.71
CA LYS A 466 6.51 -19.65 -20.05
C LYS A 466 7.00 -18.20 -20.21
N ILE A 467 7.32 -17.57 -19.08
CA ILE A 467 7.92 -16.24 -19.06
C ILE A 467 9.35 -16.42 -19.57
N ALA A 468 9.66 -15.80 -20.71
CA ALA A 468 11.03 -15.76 -21.21
C ALA A 468 11.89 -15.13 -20.11
N VAL A 469 12.84 -15.91 -19.56
CA VAL A 469 13.83 -15.37 -18.64
C VAL A 469 14.50 -14.22 -19.38
N PRO A 470 14.53 -13.00 -18.82
CA PRO A 470 15.19 -11.88 -19.47
C PRO A 470 16.61 -12.32 -19.78
N ASP A 471 16.96 -12.35 -21.06
CA ASP A 471 18.31 -12.69 -21.47
C ASP A 471 19.25 -11.71 -20.77
N LYS A 472 20.02 -12.21 -19.79
CA LYS A 472 20.90 -11.35 -18.98
C LYS A 472 21.97 -10.68 -19.82
N ASN A 473 22.20 -11.16 -21.04
CA ASN A 473 23.11 -10.57 -22.00
C ASN A 473 22.40 -9.59 -22.94
N LYS A 474 21.09 -9.31 -22.77
CA LYS A 474 20.33 -8.41 -23.63
C LYS A 474 19.43 -7.48 -22.83
N ILE A 475 19.62 -6.17 -23.00
CA ILE A 475 18.84 -5.15 -22.31
C ILE A 475 18.08 -4.32 -23.32
N ARG A 476 16.76 -4.47 -23.33
CA ARG A 476 15.85 -3.74 -24.22
C ARG A 476 15.30 -2.47 -23.57
N ALA A 477 15.17 -1.42 -24.36
CA ALA A 477 14.43 -0.21 -24.04
C ALA A 477 13.53 0.19 -25.23
N VAL A 478 12.36 0.75 -24.93
CA VAL A 478 11.41 1.15 -25.97
C VAL A 478 11.46 2.65 -26.13
N VAL A 479 11.60 3.11 -27.37
CA VAL A 479 11.50 4.53 -27.74
C VAL A 479 10.02 4.81 -27.97
N HIS A 480 9.36 5.46 -27.01
CA HIS A 480 7.99 5.92 -27.19
C HIS A 480 7.98 7.44 -27.30
N SER A 481 7.69 7.96 -28.49
CA SER A 481 7.31 9.36 -28.65
C SER A 481 6.23 9.49 -29.72
N LYS A 482 5.03 9.90 -29.29
CA LYS A 482 3.91 10.24 -30.20
C LYS A 482 4.28 11.41 -31.11
N ASP A 483 5.29 12.20 -30.76
CA ASP A 483 5.70 13.37 -31.53
C ASP A 483 6.52 13.00 -32.79
N LEU A 484 7.08 11.79 -32.84
CA LEU A 484 7.69 11.27 -34.07
C LEU A 484 6.65 11.00 -35.17
N ASP A 485 5.37 10.84 -34.83
CA ASP A 485 4.30 10.71 -35.82
C ASP A 485 4.06 12.01 -36.60
N ARG A 486 4.58 13.14 -36.10
CA ARG A 486 4.48 14.45 -36.76
C ARG A 486 5.52 14.61 -37.87
N VAL A 487 6.53 13.76 -37.89
CA VAL A 487 7.62 13.80 -38.86
C VAL A 487 7.21 12.96 -40.07
N VAL A 488 7.10 13.60 -41.23
CA VAL A 488 6.60 12.97 -42.46
C VAL A 488 7.71 12.14 -43.13
N GLY A 489 7.35 11.01 -43.72
CA GLY A 489 8.29 10.15 -44.45
C GLY A 489 9.24 9.39 -43.53
N ASP A 490 10.48 9.19 -43.99
CA ASP A 490 11.51 8.41 -43.27
C ASP A 490 12.47 9.27 -42.43
N GLU A 491 12.23 10.59 -42.35
CA GLU A 491 13.10 11.53 -41.60
C GLU A 491 13.15 11.23 -40.09
N TRP A 492 12.10 10.63 -39.53
CA TRP A 492 12.10 10.20 -38.13
C TRP A 492 13.20 9.18 -37.85
N LYS A 493 13.60 8.34 -38.83
CA LYS A 493 14.73 7.40 -38.67
C LYS A 493 16.03 8.17 -38.46
N ALA A 494 16.25 9.25 -39.22
CA ALA A 494 17.43 10.11 -39.09
C ALA A 494 17.48 10.83 -37.73
N ILE A 495 16.34 11.32 -37.24
CA ILE A 495 16.23 11.91 -35.90
C ILE A 495 16.65 10.91 -34.83
N ILE A 496 16.13 9.67 -34.90
CA ILE A 496 16.48 8.62 -33.94
C ILE A 496 17.97 8.31 -33.99
N LYS A 497 18.55 8.18 -35.19
CA LYS A 497 20.01 7.97 -35.37
C LYS A 497 20.81 9.10 -34.73
N ASN A 498 20.43 10.35 -34.97
CA ASN A 498 21.11 11.53 -34.41
C ASN A 498 21.05 11.54 -32.88
N VAL A 499 19.88 11.28 -32.28
CA VAL A 499 19.74 11.21 -30.82
C VAL A 499 20.56 10.05 -30.25
N ILE A 500 20.62 8.91 -30.93
CA ILE A 500 21.46 7.78 -30.52
C ILE A 500 22.94 8.17 -30.56
N ARG A 501 23.39 8.89 -31.59
CA ARG A 501 24.76 9.42 -31.64
C ARG A 501 25.06 10.34 -30.47
N ILE A 502 24.19 11.31 -30.19
CA ILE A 502 24.34 12.21 -29.04
C ILE A 502 24.44 11.41 -27.72
N LEU A 503 23.57 10.41 -27.54
CA LEU A 503 23.57 9.59 -26.32
C LEU A 503 24.87 8.81 -26.13
N PHE A 504 25.43 8.23 -27.18
CA PHE A 504 26.59 7.35 -27.06
C PHE A 504 27.93 8.07 -27.29
N GLU A 505 28.02 8.97 -28.27
CA GLU A 505 29.23 9.71 -28.61
C GLU A 505 29.44 10.90 -27.67
N ASP A 506 28.42 11.73 -27.48
CA ASP A 506 28.57 12.94 -26.67
C ASP A 506 28.41 12.66 -25.17
N ILE A 507 27.37 11.92 -24.80
CA ILE A 507 27.06 11.67 -23.38
C ILE A 507 27.81 10.46 -22.84
N CYS A 508 27.86 9.32 -23.54
CA CYS A 508 28.62 8.16 -23.04
C CYS A 508 30.12 8.22 -23.37
N ARG A 509 30.57 9.21 -24.17
CA ARG A 509 31.97 9.36 -24.60
C ARG A 509 32.53 8.08 -25.20
N SER A 510 31.70 7.41 -26.00
CA SER A 510 32.00 6.12 -26.64
C SER A 510 31.93 6.24 -28.16
N THR A 511 32.61 5.36 -28.88
CA THR A 511 32.55 5.33 -30.35
C THR A 511 31.46 4.36 -30.81
N LEU A 512 30.57 4.83 -31.69
CA LEU A 512 29.62 3.99 -32.40
C LEU A 512 30.23 3.53 -33.73
N VAL A 513 30.55 2.24 -33.84
CA VAL A 513 31.03 1.64 -35.11
C VAL A 513 29.89 0.86 -35.74
N VAL A 514 29.44 1.25 -36.93
CA VAL A 514 28.39 0.51 -37.67
C VAL A 514 28.94 -0.87 -38.04
N LEU A 515 28.23 -1.93 -37.64
CA LEU A 515 28.56 -3.31 -37.98
C LEU A 515 27.79 -3.80 -39.19
N GLU A 516 26.48 -3.54 -39.21
CA GLU A 516 25.57 -4.08 -40.21
C GLU A 516 24.30 -3.24 -40.30
N THR A 517 23.81 -3.06 -41.53
CA THR A 517 22.47 -2.55 -41.83
C THR A 517 21.73 -3.63 -42.60
N GLU A 518 20.81 -4.34 -41.95
CA GLU A 518 19.94 -5.32 -42.62
C GLU A 518 18.71 -4.61 -43.18
N GLU A 519 18.60 -4.62 -44.51
CA GLU A 519 17.45 -4.11 -45.26
C GLU A 519 17.12 -5.14 -46.37
N ARG A 520 16.35 -6.18 -46.03
CA ARG A 520 15.96 -7.18 -47.03
C ARG A 520 14.84 -6.62 -47.92
N PRO A 521 14.87 -6.84 -49.25
CA PRO A 521 13.74 -6.50 -50.12
C PRO A 521 12.47 -7.21 -49.63
N GLY A 522 11.44 -6.43 -49.26
CA GLY A 522 10.19 -6.95 -48.69
C GLY A 522 10.17 -7.13 -47.15
N ALA A 523 11.23 -6.76 -46.43
CA ALA A 523 11.23 -6.79 -44.96
C ALA A 523 10.34 -5.69 -44.36
N THR A 524 9.63 -6.03 -43.30
CA THR A 524 8.75 -5.11 -42.56
C THR A 524 9.50 -4.15 -41.63
N ARG A 525 10.82 -4.31 -41.47
CA ARG A 525 11.69 -3.55 -40.56
C ARG A 525 13.12 -3.48 -41.10
N GLN A 526 13.77 -2.33 -40.93
CA GLN A 526 15.21 -2.12 -41.10
C GLN A 526 15.90 -2.29 -39.73
N ILE A 527 17.06 -2.94 -39.68
CA ILE A 527 17.81 -3.16 -38.43
C ILE A 527 19.23 -2.65 -38.61
N GLU A 528 19.69 -1.82 -37.69
CA GLU A 528 21.08 -1.36 -37.64
C GLU A 528 21.75 -1.85 -36.36
N ARG A 529 22.97 -2.36 -36.51
CA ARG A 529 23.81 -2.85 -35.42
C ARG A 529 25.07 -2.01 -35.32
N TYR A 530 25.41 -1.60 -34.11
CA TYR A 530 26.60 -0.82 -33.79
C TYR A 530 27.42 -1.54 -32.73
N ALA A 531 28.74 -1.59 -32.90
CA ALA A 531 29.66 -1.91 -31.82
C ALA A 531 29.93 -0.64 -31.00
N VAL A 532 29.89 -0.79 -29.68
CA VAL A 532 30.20 0.28 -28.73
C VAL A 532 31.20 -0.27 -27.73
N THR A 533 32.29 0.46 -27.51
CA THR A 533 33.24 0.20 -26.44
C THR A 533 33.17 1.32 -25.43
N LEU A 534 32.81 0.98 -24.20
CA LEU A 534 32.89 1.86 -23.06
C LEU A 534 34.24 1.59 -22.37
N THR A 535 34.98 2.64 -22.06
CA THR A 535 36.30 2.58 -21.40
C THR A 535 36.29 3.19 -20.00
N LYS A 536 35.20 3.86 -19.63
CA LYS A 536 34.98 4.52 -18.33
C LYS A 536 33.58 4.23 -17.82
N ALA A 537 33.43 4.17 -16.50
CA ALA A 537 32.16 3.88 -15.83
C ALA A 537 31.21 5.10 -15.81
N VAL A 538 30.81 5.60 -16.98
CA VAL A 538 29.94 6.78 -17.15
C VAL A 538 28.56 6.67 -16.47
N TRP A 539 28.18 5.46 -16.05
CA TRP A 539 26.96 5.19 -15.28
C TRP A 539 27.06 5.53 -13.79
N ASP A 540 28.26 5.73 -13.25
CA ASP A 540 28.46 6.12 -11.84
C ASP A 540 28.30 7.64 -11.64
N ARG A 541 27.11 8.15 -11.98
CA ARG A 541 26.86 9.59 -12.10
C ARG A 541 25.94 10.18 -11.03
N LYS A 542 25.47 9.37 -10.08
CA LYS A 542 24.40 9.75 -9.12
C LYS A 542 24.75 11.01 -8.30
N ARG A 543 25.98 11.11 -7.81
CA ARG A 543 26.46 12.27 -7.04
C ARG A 543 26.49 13.54 -7.90
N LEU A 544 27.08 13.45 -9.08
CA LEU A 544 27.22 14.58 -10.01
C LEU A 544 25.86 15.03 -10.56
N THR A 545 24.95 14.11 -10.89
CA THR A 545 23.58 14.46 -11.28
C THR A 545 22.86 15.29 -10.21
N LYS A 546 23.13 15.05 -8.92
CA LYS A 546 22.55 15.84 -7.82
C LYS A 546 23.16 17.25 -7.77
N LEU A 547 24.46 17.38 -7.99
CA LEU A 547 25.17 18.67 -8.01
C LEU A 547 24.72 19.53 -9.20
N TYR A 548 24.66 18.94 -10.39
CA TYR A 548 24.25 19.64 -11.62
C TYR A 548 22.75 19.87 -11.74
N LYS A 549 21.94 19.43 -10.77
CA LYS A 549 20.48 19.61 -10.78
C LYS A 549 20.09 21.09 -10.87
N HIS A 550 20.84 21.96 -10.21
CA HIS A 550 20.60 23.41 -10.16
C HIS A 550 21.62 24.22 -10.97
N ALA A 551 22.55 23.57 -11.66
CA ALA A 551 23.47 24.25 -12.55
C ALA A 551 22.72 24.84 -13.75
N GLY A 552 23.23 25.96 -14.30
CA GLY A 552 22.75 26.54 -15.56
C GLY A 552 23.04 25.64 -16.78
N GLY A 553 22.51 26.02 -17.94
CA GLY A 553 22.74 25.31 -19.21
C GLY A 553 21.60 24.41 -19.68
N THR A 554 21.72 23.90 -20.90
CA THR A 554 20.75 22.99 -21.52
C THR A 554 20.81 21.59 -20.91
N PHE A 555 19.80 20.76 -21.18
CA PHE A 555 19.80 19.37 -20.72
C PHE A 555 21.04 18.60 -21.23
N LEU A 556 21.37 18.76 -22.51
CA LEU A 556 22.50 18.09 -23.15
C LEU A 556 23.84 18.52 -22.53
N GLU A 557 24.07 19.83 -22.39
CA GLU A 557 25.29 20.38 -21.78
C GLU A 557 25.52 19.81 -20.37
N LYS A 558 24.45 19.74 -19.54
CA LYS A 558 24.56 19.16 -18.20
C LYS A 558 24.97 17.69 -18.24
N GLN A 559 24.39 16.89 -19.14
CA GLN A 559 24.77 15.48 -19.25
C GLN A 559 26.21 15.32 -19.75
N MET A 560 26.64 16.14 -20.71
CA MET A 560 28.01 16.13 -21.22
C MET A 560 29.03 16.56 -20.16
N ASN A 561 28.74 17.61 -19.39
CA ASN A 561 29.61 18.09 -18.31
C ASN A 561 29.78 17.05 -17.20
N ILE A 562 28.68 16.42 -16.77
CA ILE A 562 28.75 15.32 -15.81
C ILE A 562 29.61 14.18 -16.37
N SER A 563 29.44 13.82 -17.63
CA SER A 563 30.23 12.75 -18.24
C SER A 563 31.70 13.13 -18.34
N GLN A 564 32.02 14.38 -18.69
CA GLN A 564 33.39 14.87 -18.75
C GLN A 564 34.08 14.79 -17.38
N GLU A 565 33.41 15.26 -16.33
CA GLU A 565 33.94 15.17 -14.96
C GLU A 565 34.19 13.71 -14.54
N ILE A 566 33.35 12.77 -14.97
CA ILE A 566 33.59 11.34 -14.76
C ILE A 566 34.80 10.86 -15.58
N MET A 567 34.96 11.29 -16.83
CA MET A 567 36.14 10.92 -17.62
C MET A 567 37.44 11.36 -16.94
N ASP A 568 37.42 12.53 -16.33
CA ASP A 568 38.59 13.16 -15.68
C ASP A 568 38.88 12.56 -14.30
N THR A 569 37.86 12.16 -13.54
CA THR A 569 38.01 11.73 -12.13
C THR A 569 37.86 10.23 -11.90
N CYS A 570 37.29 9.48 -12.83
CA CYS A 570 36.97 8.07 -12.62
C CYS A 570 38.18 7.17 -12.85
N GLU A 571 38.64 6.54 -11.76
CA GLU A 571 39.70 5.52 -11.80
C GLU A 571 39.22 4.20 -12.43
N LYS A 572 37.91 3.91 -12.40
CA LYS A 572 37.36 2.67 -12.97
C LYS A 572 37.39 2.74 -14.50
N THR A 573 38.14 1.82 -15.11
CA THR A 573 38.25 1.64 -16.57
C THR A 573 37.61 0.33 -17.02
N PRO A 574 36.27 0.21 -16.96
CA PRO A 574 35.59 -0.97 -17.49
C PRO A 574 35.83 -1.01 -18.98
N HIS A 575 36.48 -2.06 -19.49
CA HIS A 575 36.57 -2.32 -20.94
C HIS A 575 35.33 -3.11 -21.38
N LEU A 576 34.18 -2.45 -21.37
CA LEU A 576 32.89 -3.08 -21.67
C LEU A 576 32.56 -2.91 -23.16
N LYS A 577 32.50 -4.02 -23.89
CA LYS A 577 32.06 -4.06 -25.29
C LYS A 577 30.60 -4.51 -25.35
N ILE A 578 29.79 -3.72 -26.03
CA ILE A 578 28.38 -4.02 -26.26
C ILE A 578 28.03 -3.85 -27.73
N ARG A 579 26.97 -4.53 -28.13
CA ARG A 579 26.33 -4.32 -29.42
C ARG A 579 25.03 -3.57 -29.22
N LEU A 580 24.94 -2.35 -29.73
CA LEU A 580 23.69 -1.60 -29.79
C LEU A 580 22.93 -2.01 -31.04
N VAL A 581 21.64 -2.30 -30.91
CA VAL A 581 20.77 -2.64 -32.03
C VAL A 581 19.56 -1.72 -32.03
N VAL A 582 19.31 -1.15 -33.21
CA VAL A 582 18.17 -0.26 -33.47
C VAL A 582 17.32 -0.90 -34.55
N SER A 583 16.05 -1.17 -34.24
CA SER A 583 15.10 -1.70 -35.20
C SER A 583 14.09 -0.62 -35.58
N PHE A 584 14.12 -0.24 -36.86
CA PHE A 584 13.24 0.73 -37.51
C PHE A 584 12.12 -0.01 -38.25
N PRO A 585 10.93 -0.16 -37.64
CA PRO A 585 9.75 -0.65 -38.34
C PRO A 585 9.20 0.36 -39.36
N GLN A 586 8.18 -0.02 -40.13
CA GLN A 586 7.46 0.89 -41.05
C GLN A 586 6.89 2.16 -40.36
N HIS A 587 6.59 2.10 -39.06
CA HIS A 587 6.06 3.23 -38.30
C HIS A 587 6.82 3.45 -36.99
N SER A 588 7.18 4.70 -36.72
CA SER A 588 8.02 5.13 -35.58
C SER A 588 7.60 4.54 -34.22
N ARG A 589 6.29 4.31 -34.01
CA ARG A 589 5.70 3.79 -32.75
C ARG A 589 6.21 2.44 -32.27
N ALA A 590 6.73 1.61 -33.17
CA ALA A 590 7.26 0.29 -32.84
C ALA A 590 8.81 0.24 -32.82
N THR A 591 9.48 1.40 -32.85
CA THR A 591 10.95 1.46 -32.81
C THR A 591 11.47 0.85 -31.52
N SER A 592 12.41 -0.09 -31.65
CA SER A 592 13.01 -0.74 -30.49
C SER A 592 14.52 -0.60 -30.50
N VAL A 593 15.08 -0.28 -29.34
CA VAL A 593 16.52 -0.11 -29.12
C VAL A 593 16.94 -1.07 -28.01
N TYR A 594 17.99 -1.85 -28.24
CA TYR A 594 18.51 -2.73 -27.20
C TYR A 594 20.02 -2.86 -27.30
N ILE A 595 20.64 -3.20 -26.19
CA ILE A 595 22.06 -3.51 -26.12
C ILE A 595 22.25 -4.99 -25.81
N GLU A 596 23.26 -5.59 -26.43
CA GLU A 596 23.70 -6.96 -26.17
C GLU A 596 25.12 -6.92 -25.59
N PHE A 597 25.37 -7.73 -24.56
CA PHE A 597 26.69 -7.93 -24.00
C PHE A 597 27.56 -8.70 -25.00
N VAL A 598 28.73 -8.16 -25.31
CA VAL A 598 29.71 -8.83 -26.18
C VAL A 598 30.89 -9.33 -25.36
N ASP A 599 31.50 -8.46 -24.55
CA ASP A 599 32.74 -8.76 -23.82
C ASP A 599 32.93 -7.76 -22.65
N GLY A 600 33.68 -8.13 -21.61
CA GLY A 600 33.92 -7.34 -20.40
C GLY A 600 33.23 -7.88 -19.13
N ASP A 601 33.03 -7.01 -18.12
CA ASP A 601 32.39 -7.40 -16.86
C ASP A 601 30.85 -7.35 -16.96
N LYS A 602 30.19 -8.45 -16.54
CA LYS A 602 28.72 -8.55 -16.61
C LYS A 602 28.00 -7.68 -15.58
N ALA A 603 28.57 -7.43 -14.41
CA ALA A 603 28.00 -6.51 -13.44
C ALA A 603 28.04 -5.07 -13.97
N ASP A 604 29.13 -4.68 -14.63
CA ASP A 604 29.24 -3.40 -15.32
C ASP A 604 28.22 -3.27 -16.45
N PHE A 605 28.01 -4.33 -17.25
CA PHE A 605 26.93 -4.38 -18.24
C PHE A 605 25.55 -4.14 -17.62
N GLN A 606 25.26 -4.74 -16.47
CA GLN A 606 23.99 -4.52 -15.78
C GLN A 606 23.87 -3.10 -15.23
N GLN A 607 24.95 -2.50 -14.72
CA GLN A 607 24.95 -1.12 -14.25
C GLN A 607 24.76 -0.12 -15.39
N PHE A 608 25.52 -0.27 -16.48
CA PHE A 608 25.31 0.49 -17.70
C PHE A 608 23.89 0.31 -18.24
N GLY A 609 23.37 -0.92 -18.22
CA GLY A 609 22.01 -1.25 -18.60
C GLY A 609 20.93 -0.48 -17.83
N LYS A 610 21.16 -0.13 -16.56
CA LYS A 610 20.25 0.75 -15.80
C LYS A 610 20.27 2.17 -16.35
N MET A 611 21.45 2.72 -16.63
CA MET A 611 21.60 4.02 -17.27
C MET A 611 21.00 4.01 -18.68
N PHE A 612 21.28 3.00 -19.50
CA PHE A 612 20.72 2.85 -20.85
C PHE A 612 19.19 2.93 -20.88
N ARG A 613 18.50 2.24 -19.95
CA ARG A 613 17.03 2.35 -19.84
C ARG A 613 16.58 3.78 -19.53
N LEU A 614 17.30 4.50 -18.67
CA LEU A 614 17.01 5.91 -18.35
C LEU A 614 17.25 6.82 -19.57
N MET A 615 18.35 6.60 -20.30
CA MET A 615 18.68 7.33 -21.52
C MET A 615 17.55 7.21 -22.54
N ILE A 616 17.12 5.99 -22.82
CA ILE A 616 16.11 5.74 -23.86
C ILE A 616 14.69 6.14 -23.41
N LYS A 617 14.29 5.91 -22.15
CA LYS A 617 12.94 6.25 -21.68
C LYS A 617 12.74 7.73 -21.32
N GLY A 618 13.78 8.41 -20.87
CA GLY A 618 13.70 9.77 -20.35
C GLY A 618 14.44 10.79 -21.21
N TRP A 619 15.74 10.58 -21.42
CA TRP A 619 16.61 11.59 -22.05
C TRP A 619 16.35 11.71 -23.55
N PHE A 620 16.01 10.60 -24.20
CA PHE A 620 15.70 10.53 -25.61
C PHE A 620 14.66 11.58 -26.01
N PHE A 621 13.58 11.72 -25.21
CA PHE A 621 12.54 12.71 -25.48
C PHE A 621 13.06 14.14 -25.43
N GLU A 622 13.81 14.51 -24.39
CA GLU A 622 14.38 15.85 -24.23
C GLU A 622 15.36 16.20 -25.36
N LEU A 623 16.20 15.24 -25.76
CA LEU A 623 17.19 15.42 -26.84
C LEU A 623 16.57 15.48 -28.23
N MET A 624 15.35 14.96 -28.38
CA MET A 624 14.66 14.92 -29.67
C MET A 624 13.92 16.23 -29.97
N LYS A 625 13.52 17.00 -28.94
CA LYS A 625 12.76 18.26 -29.09
C LYS A 625 13.32 19.23 -30.14
N PRO A 626 14.63 19.46 -30.25
CA PRO A 626 15.19 20.41 -31.25
C PRO A 626 14.99 19.97 -32.70
N PHE A 627 14.75 18.67 -32.93
CA PHE A 627 14.61 18.09 -34.27
C PHE A 627 13.15 17.89 -34.70
N LEU A 628 12.20 18.15 -33.80
CA LEU A 628 10.78 17.96 -34.09
C LEU A 628 10.19 19.22 -34.75
N PRO A 629 9.22 19.06 -35.67
CA PRO A 629 8.47 20.18 -36.19
C PRO A 629 7.77 20.94 -35.05
N PRO A 630 7.59 22.27 -35.19
CA PRO A 630 6.91 23.08 -34.19
C PRO A 630 5.54 22.49 -33.88
N ALA A 631 5.19 22.46 -32.59
CA ALA A 631 3.88 21.96 -32.19
C ALA A 631 2.78 22.79 -32.87
N PRO A 632 1.66 22.17 -33.29
CA PRO A 632 0.56 22.92 -33.88
C PRO A 632 0.14 24.02 -32.90
N GLU A 633 0.11 25.27 -33.38
CA GLU A 633 -0.36 26.41 -32.61
C GLU A 633 -1.80 26.15 -32.19
N ASN A 634 -2.00 25.83 -30.91
CA ASN A 634 -3.30 26.03 -30.30
C ASN A 634 -3.56 27.53 -30.34
N LYS A 635 -4.43 27.97 -31.27
CA LYS A 635 -4.95 29.33 -31.30
C LYS A 635 -5.46 29.71 -29.91
N ARG A 636 -4.73 30.58 -29.22
CA ARG A 636 -5.23 31.77 -28.51
C ARG A 636 -4.07 32.73 -28.24
N PRO A 637 -4.30 34.05 -28.35
CA PRO A 637 -3.22 35.04 -28.38
C PRO A 637 -2.59 35.21 -26.99
N ARG A 638 -1.26 35.23 -26.96
CA ARG A 638 -0.49 35.88 -25.89
C ARG A 638 -0.47 37.37 -26.21
N THR A 639 -1.09 38.18 -25.36
CA THR A 639 -0.81 39.62 -25.31
C THR A 639 0.64 39.81 -24.87
N GLN A 640 1.52 40.11 -25.82
CA GLN A 640 2.80 40.74 -25.54
C GLN A 640 2.52 42.20 -25.16
N ARG A 641 2.95 42.61 -23.95
CA ARG A 641 3.20 44.03 -23.69
C ARG A 641 4.56 44.34 -24.28
N GLU A 642 4.55 45.04 -25.41
CA GLU A 642 5.73 45.70 -25.97
C GLU A 642 6.18 46.82 -25.02
N VAL A 643 7.48 46.80 -24.72
CA VAL A 643 8.20 47.93 -24.15
C VAL A 643 8.65 48.77 -25.34
N VAL A 644 8.02 49.93 -25.53
CA VAL A 644 8.57 51.03 -26.32
C VAL A 644 8.78 52.19 -25.35
N GLY A 645 10.04 52.59 -25.21
CA GLY A 645 10.41 53.75 -24.42
C GLY A 645 9.96 55.05 -25.07
N ASN A 646 9.56 56.00 -24.25
CA ASN A 646 9.91 57.40 -24.45
C ASN A 646 9.86 58.16 -23.12
N ASN A 647 10.89 58.97 -22.93
CA ASN A 647 11.16 59.87 -21.80
C ASN A 647 10.01 60.84 -21.51
N ILE A 648 9.87 61.25 -20.23
CA ILE A 648 10.02 62.63 -19.73
C ILE A 648 9.61 62.66 -18.23
N ASP A 649 10.65 62.72 -17.39
CA ASP A 649 10.91 63.75 -16.35
C ASP A 649 10.06 63.88 -15.06
N ARG A 650 10.79 64.28 -14.00
CA ARG A 650 10.42 64.70 -12.61
C ARG A 650 10.42 63.58 -11.55
N SER A 651 11.53 63.41 -10.81
CA SER A 651 11.87 64.09 -9.52
C SER A 651 10.96 63.60 -8.38
N ASP A 652 11.40 63.07 -7.23
CA ASP A 652 12.57 63.35 -6.40
C ASP A 652 12.92 62.14 -5.49
N SER A 653 14.20 62.10 -5.10
CA SER A 653 14.89 61.47 -3.95
C SER A 653 14.06 60.75 -2.87
N ILE A 654 14.51 59.60 -2.33
CA ILE A 654 15.43 59.44 -1.16
C ILE A 654 15.85 57.94 -1.12
N GLU A 655 17.10 57.54 -1.41
CA GLU A 655 18.27 57.30 -0.51
C GLU A 655 17.97 56.51 0.79
N SER A 656 18.42 55.25 0.90
CA SER A 656 19.62 54.77 1.65
C SER A 656 19.44 54.85 3.19
N ASP A 657 20.09 54.13 4.08
CA ASP A 657 20.82 52.85 4.14
C ASP A 657 20.88 52.54 5.66
N ASP A 658 21.23 51.29 5.98
CA ASP A 658 22.03 50.88 7.14
C ASP A 658 21.59 50.95 8.63
N LEU A 659 21.77 49.77 9.24
CA LEU A 659 22.49 49.43 10.49
C LEU A 659 22.00 49.87 11.89
N SER A 660 21.81 48.81 12.70
CA SER A 660 22.43 48.56 14.01
C SER A 660 21.77 49.01 15.33
N ASP A 661 21.82 48.05 16.26
CA ASP A 661 22.14 48.13 17.69
C ASP A 661 21.10 48.56 18.77
N ARG A 662 21.08 47.69 19.80
CA ARG A 662 20.92 47.89 21.26
C ARG A 662 19.55 48.14 21.93
N PHE A 663 19.23 47.17 22.80
CA PHE A 663 18.99 47.30 24.26
C PHE A 663 18.34 48.59 24.80
N GLN A 664 17.13 48.50 25.39
CA GLN A 664 16.86 48.52 26.85
C GLN A 664 15.37 48.77 27.16
N ASP A 665 14.91 48.08 28.20
CA ASP A 665 13.83 48.36 29.17
C ASP A 665 12.92 49.59 28.99
N ASN A 666 11.60 49.39 29.09
CA ASN A 666 10.85 49.84 30.29
C ASN A 666 9.36 49.44 30.31
N CYS A 667 8.91 49.13 31.52
CA CYS A 667 7.54 48.96 31.98
C CYS A 667 6.69 50.24 31.92
N SER A 668 5.37 50.09 31.70
CA SER A 668 4.23 50.71 32.44
C SER A 668 2.98 50.69 31.55
N VAL A 669 1.93 49.91 31.85
CA VAL A 669 0.76 50.26 32.68
C VAL A 669 0.04 51.54 32.24
N SER A 670 -1.12 51.39 31.60
CA SER A 670 -2.43 51.98 31.98
C SER A 670 -3.43 51.68 30.84
N ASP A 671 -4.44 50.83 31.01
CA ASP A 671 -5.75 51.08 31.63
C ASP A 671 -6.77 51.81 30.71
N ALA A 672 -8.03 51.43 30.91
CA ALA A 672 -9.28 52.10 30.52
C ALA A 672 -9.83 51.98 29.07
N SER A 673 -10.76 51.02 28.93
CA SER A 673 -12.15 51.19 28.46
C SER A 673 -12.47 52.00 27.18
N LYS A 674 -13.00 51.30 26.17
CA LYS A 674 -14.42 51.35 25.78
C LYS A 674 -14.80 50.17 24.89
#